data_AF-A0A822E8N0-F1
#
_entry.id   AF-A0A822E8N0-F1
#
_cell.length_a   1.000
_cell.length_b   1.000
_cell.length_c   1.000
_cell.angle_alpha   90.00
_cell.angle_beta   90.00
_cell.angle_gamma   90.00
#
_symmetry.space_group_name_H-M   'P 1'
#
loop_
_entity.id
_entity.type
_entity.pdbx_description
1 polymer ?
#
loop_
_entity_poly.entity_id
_entity_poly.type
_entity_poly.pdbx_seq_one_letter_code
_entity_poly.pdbx_strand_id
1 'polypeptide(L)'
;MSSFSFNPSVIDCSSFWTGKPPIYGVCPGVESDGSIKSLPQVKTNASRKELLDYFDNTWTLTEVLFDGLASEAAYYRRPYHKLCHPMIFYYGRPAVLYINKLRVAGIIENGIKPEFEQLFETGVDEMRWDDLHEGSEDIWPSINEVQQYRADVYRVVCEVIETHPVLDDKHMPITINKPTWALLMSFEHERIHLETSSVLLRELPLECVRKPVAWPTLTVEKICKPSEENSMIILKKSEVTLGKPTDWPSFGWDNEYGTEKRIVRSFSASAMLISNEEFYQFVIAGGYTQECYWANDGWAWRSFRNVKAPVFWVQVGPSGLHQYKLRMIFEVIEMQWDAPVCVNFHEAKAYCAWRTEQEKSVMPYRLLTESEHHTLRDGKEYRWNNDLRNGGEVGVTHSSPNDNGFYDVFGNVWQWCEDHFHPLEGSTPHLYYDDFSVPWYDGQHQMILGGSFISTGDEASIWARFHFRPHFTQHAGIRIARNEDGDPACDARRIGNTITYETQEMLDTYLLLHWGEEHQRFDPLLAAHITFPRVAELPIACAELVKRFAVGKDRAMDLGCAVGRTAFELVTTFNEVVGIDNSQKFIDVARHLQQYGTLEYNRKDQGMQTTVLTAMVDSSIDRHRIRFEVGDACSLPLYLKDFDAVVLANVLCRLPKPSICLERMQGNNGLVMAGGILVMTTPFSWLPQYTPSNHWLNSVKDIGNILTEFDLIYQEEIPFMIREHRRKFEYIITLATVWKRRLPSIKI
;
A
#
# COMPACT_ATOMS: atom_id res chain seq x y z
N MET A 1 12.15 57.56 33.09
CA MET A 1 10.98 57.53 32.19
C MET A 1 11.47 57.87 30.79
N SER A 2 11.57 56.87 29.91
CA SER A 2 11.35 56.98 28.46
C SER A 2 11.65 55.62 27.85
N SER A 3 10.61 55.07 27.23
CA SER A 3 10.49 53.82 26.50
C SER A 3 11.60 53.53 25.49
N PHE A 4 12.16 52.31 25.56
CA PHE A 4 12.80 51.69 24.40
C PHE A 4 11.76 50.87 23.65
N SER A 5 11.43 51.35 22.45
CA SER A 5 10.64 50.66 21.44
C SER A 5 11.43 49.46 20.90
N PHE A 6 10.88 48.26 21.05
CA PHE A 6 11.28 47.09 20.26
C PHE A 6 10.91 47.35 18.79
N ASN A 7 11.92 47.38 17.92
CA ASN A 7 11.75 47.44 16.48
C ASN A 7 11.86 45.99 15.95
N PRO A 8 10.79 45.34 15.47
CA PRO A 8 10.90 44.03 14.85
C PRO A 8 11.49 44.23 13.44
N SER A 9 12.80 44.23 13.36
CA SER A 9 13.51 44.24 12.09
C SER A 9 13.28 42.92 11.36
N VAL A 10 12.44 42.98 10.35
CA VAL A 10 12.63 42.41 9.00
C VAL A 10 13.18 40.98 8.99
N ILE A 11 12.27 40.01 8.89
CA ILE A 11 12.59 38.70 8.31
C ILE A 11 12.97 38.97 6.86
N ASP A 12 14.19 38.62 6.51
CA ASP A 12 14.74 38.69 5.16
C ASP A 12 13.88 37.82 4.22
N CYS A 13 13.12 38.45 3.31
CA CYS A 13 12.31 37.77 2.29
C CYS A 13 13.18 37.30 1.11
N SER A 14 14.18 36.47 1.35
CA SER A 14 14.61 35.48 0.36
C SER A 14 13.74 34.24 0.58
N SER A 15 12.60 34.22 -0.12
CA SER A 15 11.33 33.64 0.30
C SER A 15 11.33 32.11 0.46
N PHE A 16 10.81 31.63 1.61
CA PHE A 16 10.40 30.23 1.82
C PHE A 16 9.52 29.69 0.68
N TRP A 17 8.71 30.57 0.09
CA TRP A 17 7.85 30.28 -1.06
C TRP A 17 8.69 30.12 -2.33
N THR A 18 8.61 28.93 -2.94
CA THR A 18 9.30 28.62 -4.20
C THR A 18 8.42 28.93 -5.42
N GLY A 19 7.11 29.05 -5.21
CA GLY A 19 6.13 29.55 -6.17
C GLY A 19 5.53 30.90 -5.75
N LYS A 20 4.25 31.14 -6.08
CA LYS A 20 3.54 32.34 -5.62
C LYS A 20 3.30 32.30 -4.10
N PRO A 21 3.57 33.38 -3.35
CA PRO A 21 3.24 33.43 -1.93
C PRO A 21 1.71 33.50 -1.72
N PRO A 22 1.19 33.05 -0.57
CA PRO A 22 -0.25 33.06 -0.27
C PRO A 22 -0.75 34.48 0.05
N ILE A 23 -0.77 35.34 -0.97
CA ILE A 23 -1.18 36.75 -0.88
C ILE A 23 -2.43 36.97 -1.73
N TYR A 24 -3.44 37.63 -1.15
CA TYR A 24 -4.68 37.99 -1.82
C TYR A 24 -4.41 38.81 -3.09
N GLY A 25 -5.01 38.41 -4.21
CA GLY A 25 -4.78 39.03 -5.53
C GLY A 25 -3.46 38.64 -6.21
N VAL A 26 -2.61 37.83 -5.56
CA VAL A 26 -1.37 37.29 -6.14
C VAL A 26 -1.52 35.79 -6.44
N CYS A 27 -1.80 34.97 -5.42
CA CYS A 27 -2.03 33.54 -5.58
C CYS A 27 -3.53 33.23 -5.70
N PRO A 28 -3.97 32.46 -6.71
CA PRO A 28 -5.34 31.99 -6.81
C PRO A 28 -5.76 31.15 -5.59
N GLY A 29 -7.02 31.31 -5.18
CA GLY A 29 -7.59 30.63 -4.00
C GLY A 29 -7.29 31.29 -2.65
N VAL A 30 -6.49 32.37 -2.62
CA VAL A 30 -6.33 33.19 -1.41
C VAL A 30 -7.52 34.14 -1.29
N GLU A 31 -8.16 34.12 -0.13
CA GLU A 31 -9.32 34.94 0.23
C GLU A 31 -8.90 36.30 0.82
N SER A 32 -9.85 37.23 0.90
CA SER A 32 -9.57 38.59 1.40
C SER A 32 -9.14 38.65 2.87
N ASP A 33 -9.40 37.58 3.63
CA ASP A 33 -8.94 37.42 5.02
C ASP A 33 -7.51 36.84 5.12
N GLY A 34 -6.89 36.54 3.98
CA GLY A 34 -5.54 35.98 3.89
C GLY A 34 -5.48 34.45 3.96
N SER A 35 -6.60 33.75 4.17
CA SER A 35 -6.63 32.28 4.15
C SER A 35 -6.59 31.74 2.73
N ILE A 36 -5.98 30.57 2.52
CA ILE A 36 -5.97 29.88 1.21
C ILE A 36 -6.96 28.71 1.23
N LYS A 37 -7.69 28.54 0.13
CA LYS A 37 -8.55 27.38 -0.15
C LYS A 37 -8.18 26.75 -1.49
N SER A 38 -8.60 25.50 -1.67
CA SER A 38 -8.42 24.86 -2.96
C SER A 38 -9.34 25.43 -4.02
N LEU A 39 -8.81 25.58 -5.23
CA LEU A 39 -9.64 25.71 -6.42
C LEU A 39 -10.36 24.39 -6.74
N PRO A 40 -11.51 24.44 -7.41
CA PRO A 40 -12.16 23.24 -7.97
C PRO A 40 -11.22 22.51 -8.93
N GLN A 41 -11.38 21.19 -9.03
CA GLN A 41 -10.60 20.37 -9.97
C GLN A 41 -10.65 20.96 -11.38
N VAL A 42 -9.47 21.12 -11.99
CA VAL A 42 -9.34 21.74 -13.30
C VAL A 42 -10.01 20.89 -14.37
N LYS A 43 -10.69 21.57 -15.32
CA LYS A 43 -11.38 20.88 -16.41
C LYS A 43 -10.42 20.44 -17.50
N THR A 44 -10.75 19.36 -18.20
CA THR A 44 -9.94 18.86 -19.32
C THR A 44 -9.86 19.82 -20.51
N ASN A 45 -10.78 20.77 -20.62
CA ASN A 45 -10.77 21.83 -21.63
C ASN A 45 -10.24 23.18 -21.11
N ALA A 46 -9.55 23.19 -19.97
CA ALA A 46 -9.01 24.40 -19.36
C ALA A 46 -8.02 25.15 -20.26
N SER A 47 -8.09 26.47 -20.22
CA SER A 47 -7.10 27.36 -20.81
C SER A 47 -5.76 27.29 -20.09
N ARG A 48 -4.68 27.77 -20.73
CA ARG A 48 -3.36 27.89 -20.08
C ARG A 48 -3.42 28.69 -18.78
N LYS A 49 -4.25 29.74 -18.72
CA LYS A 49 -4.45 30.53 -17.49
C LYS A 49 -5.08 29.70 -16.38
N GLU A 50 -6.12 28.92 -16.68
CA GLU A 50 -6.77 28.05 -15.67
C GLU A 50 -5.82 26.94 -15.20
N LEU A 51 -4.99 26.38 -16.09
CA LEU A 51 -3.95 25.43 -15.71
C LEU A 51 -2.88 26.05 -14.80
N LEU A 52 -2.39 27.26 -15.12
CA LEU A 52 -1.47 28.00 -14.26
C LEU A 52 -2.11 28.33 -12.91
N ASP A 53 -3.35 28.83 -12.90
CA ASP A 53 -4.01 29.21 -11.67
C ASP A 53 -4.21 27.99 -10.75
N TYR A 54 -4.53 26.83 -11.32
CA TYR A 54 -4.63 25.57 -10.59
C TYR A 54 -3.27 25.08 -10.08
N PHE A 55 -2.21 25.13 -10.90
CA PHE A 55 -0.86 24.78 -10.49
C PHE A 55 -0.36 25.67 -9.34
N ASP A 56 -0.50 26.99 -9.46
CA ASP A 56 -0.12 27.95 -8.44
C ASP A 56 -0.84 27.68 -7.12
N ASN A 57 -2.14 27.41 -7.18
CA ASN A 57 -2.93 27.06 -6.00
C ASN A 57 -2.46 25.74 -5.37
N THR A 58 -2.29 24.67 -6.16
CA THR A 58 -1.79 23.36 -5.69
C THR A 58 -0.44 23.51 -5.00
N TRP A 59 0.51 24.19 -5.66
CA TRP A 59 1.86 24.39 -5.16
C TRP A 59 1.86 25.18 -3.83
N THR A 60 1.08 26.25 -3.78
CA THR A 60 0.99 27.12 -2.60
C THR A 60 0.29 26.42 -1.43
N LEU A 61 -0.73 25.59 -1.67
CA LEU A 61 -1.37 24.78 -0.62
C LEU A 61 -0.36 23.87 0.07
N THR A 62 0.47 23.17 -0.72
CA THR A 62 1.57 22.34 -0.19
C THR A 62 2.51 23.20 0.66
N GLU A 63 3.01 24.32 0.13
CA GLU A 63 3.95 25.15 0.88
C GLU A 63 3.33 25.75 2.15
N VAL A 64 2.04 26.10 2.15
CA VAL A 64 1.34 26.59 3.34
C VAL A 64 1.27 25.51 4.41
N LEU A 65 1.01 24.24 4.06
CA LEU A 65 1.06 23.13 5.01
C LEU A 65 2.47 22.99 5.62
N PHE A 66 3.51 23.08 4.79
CA PHE A 66 4.91 22.92 5.23
C PHE A 66 5.48 24.15 5.98
N ASP A 67 4.96 25.37 5.76
CA ASP A 67 5.27 26.56 6.58
C ASP A 67 4.90 26.34 8.06
N GLY A 68 3.97 25.40 8.29
CA GLY A 68 3.55 24.99 9.61
C GLY A 68 4.55 24.11 10.36
N LEU A 69 5.66 23.69 9.75
CA LEU A 69 6.76 23.04 10.49
C LEU A 69 7.55 24.10 11.26
N ALA A 70 7.72 23.90 12.57
CA ALA A 70 8.26 24.91 13.47
C ALA A 70 9.79 25.01 13.47
N SER A 71 10.49 24.02 12.88
CA SER A 71 11.96 23.99 12.83
C SER A 71 12.48 23.08 11.72
N GLU A 72 13.73 23.26 11.32
CA GLU A 72 14.43 22.37 10.38
C GLU A 72 14.43 20.91 10.86
N ALA A 73 14.63 20.68 12.16
CA ALA A 73 14.59 19.32 12.73
C ALA A 73 13.23 18.62 12.53
N ALA A 74 12.13 19.37 12.41
CA ALA A 74 10.81 18.78 12.16
C ALA A 74 10.70 18.17 10.75
N TYR A 75 11.45 18.69 9.77
CA TYR A 75 11.49 18.12 8.41
C TYR A 75 12.09 16.71 8.38
N TYR A 76 13.04 16.43 9.26
CA TYR A 76 13.78 15.17 9.28
C TYR A 76 13.27 14.17 10.32
N ARG A 77 12.27 14.57 11.11
CA ARG A 77 11.68 13.70 12.12
C ARG A 77 10.76 12.68 11.46
N ARG A 78 11.09 11.39 11.63
CA ARG A 78 10.18 10.30 11.23
C ARG A 78 8.97 10.22 12.19
N PRO A 79 7.79 9.81 11.70
CA PRO A 79 6.65 9.49 12.55
C PRO A 79 6.98 8.42 13.60
N TYR A 80 6.28 8.45 14.73
CA TYR A 80 6.57 7.57 15.89
C TYR A 80 6.42 6.07 15.56
N HIS A 81 5.52 5.73 14.63
CA HIS A 81 5.28 4.36 14.20
C HIS A 81 6.38 3.82 13.27
N LYS A 82 7.24 4.72 12.75
CA LYS A 82 8.33 4.47 11.79
C LYS A 82 7.89 3.86 10.45
N LEU A 83 6.59 3.96 10.14
CA LEU A 83 6.01 3.36 8.94
C LEU A 83 6.00 4.25 7.68
N CYS A 84 6.60 5.42 7.80
CA CYS A 84 6.59 6.46 6.77
C CYS A 84 7.92 7.22 6.82
N HIS A 85 8.29 7.80 5.68
CA HIS A 85 9.45 8.68 5.58
C HIS A 85 9.27 9.97 6.41
N PRO A 86 10.36 10.71 6.69
CA PRO A 86 10.25 12.03 7.31
C PRO A 86 9.68 13.08 6.33
N MET A 87 9.25 14.23 6.86
CA MET A 87 8.53 15.27 6.10
C MET A 87 9.32 15.82 4.90
N ILE A 88 10.65 15.83 4.95
CA ILE A 88 11.50 16.26 3.83
C ILE A 88 11.24 15.44 2.55
N PHE A 89 10.91 14.16 2.68
CA PHE A 89 10.49 13.32 1.56
C PHE A 89 9.20 13.83 0.92
N TYR A 90 8.19 14.05 1.74
CA TYR A 90 6.89 14.53 1.28
C TYR A 90 6.94 15.96 0.74
N TYR A 91 7.92 16.76 1.15
CA TYR A 91 8.18 18.08 0.57
C TYR A 91 8.85 18.00 -0.81
N GLY A 92 9.81 17.09 -1.01
CA GLY A 92 10.54 16.96 -2.28
C GLY A 92 9.83 16.12 -3.35
N ARG A 93 9.18 15.04 -2.95
CA ARG A 93 8.59 14.03 -3.84
C ARG A 93 7.60 14.56 -4.87
N PRO A 94 6.62 15.42 -4.52
CA PRO A 94 5.68 15.94 -5.50
C PRO A 94 6.40 16.65 -6.65
N ALA A 95 7.39 17.48 -6.35
CA ALA A 95 8.19 18.21 -7.34
C ALA A 95 9.00 17.28 -8.26
N VAL A 96 9.54 16.18 -7.71
CA VAL A 96 10.20 15.14 -8.51
C VAL A 96 9.22 14.47 -9.47
N LEU A 97 7.99 14.18 -9.03
CA LEU A 97 7.01 13.53 -9.88
C LEU A 97 6.66 14.36 -11.12
N TYR A 98 6.54 15.69 -11.02
CA TYR A 98 6.35 16.55 -12.20
C TYR A 98 7.42 16.29 -13.26
N ILE A 99 8.70 16.33 -12.86
CA ILE A 99 9.81 16.14 -13.80
C ILE A 99 9.80 14.74 -14.39
N ASN A 100 9.66 13.71 -13.55
CA ASN A 100 9.67 12.32 -14.02
C ASN A 100 8.52 12.04 -15.00
N LYS A 101 7.29 12.46 -14.68
CA LYS A 101 6.13 12.17 -15.54
C LYS A 101 6.09 13.04 -16.79
N LEU A 102 6.53 14.30 -16.74
CA LEU A 102 6.69 15.14 -17.94
C LEU A 102 7.77 14.58 -18.89
N ARG A 103 8.85 13.99 -18.36
CA ARG A 103 9.87 13.28 -19.14
C ARG A 103 9.34 12.02 -19.79
N VAL A 104 8.66 11.17 -19.01
CA VAL A 104 8.04 9.92 -19.50
C VAL A 104 7.00 10.22 -20.58
N ALA A 105 6.24 11.30 -20.45
CA ALA A 105 5.29 11.75 -21.46
C ALA A 105 5.92 12.41 -22.69
N GLY A 106 7.23 12.71 -22.67
CA GLY A 106 7.95 13.38 -23.73
C GLY A 106 7.62 14.88 -23.87
N ILE A 107 7.12 15.52 -22.82
CA ILE A 107 6.89 16.98 -22.78
C ILE A 107 8.21 17.73 -22.53
N ILE A 108 9.09 17.15 -21.71
CA ILE A 108 10.45 17.67 -21.49
C ILE A 108 11.47 16.57 -21.76
N GLU A 109 12.66 16.94 -22.23
CA GLU A 109 13.72 15.98 -22.57
C GLU A 109 14.61 15.64 -21.36
N ASN A 110 15.03 16.66 -20.61
CA ASN A 110 16.02 16.55 -19.56
C ASN A 110 15.39 16.63 -18.16
N GLY A 111 16.01 15.95 -17.20
CA GLY A 111 15.78 16.20 -15.77
C GLY A 111 16.43 17.51 -15.30
N ILE A 112 16.18 17.86 -14.05
CA ILE A 112 16.81 18.99 -13.36
C ILE A 112 17.97 18.48 -12.48
N LYS A 113 17.72 17.42 -11.69
CA LYS A 113 18.68 16.90 -10.71
C LYS A 113 18.48 15.38 -10.55
N PRO A 114 19.16 14.55 -11.36
CA PRO A 114 18.93 13.10 -11.40
C PRO A 114 19.04 12.39 -10.04
N GLU A 115 19.91 12.85 -9.16
CA GLU A 115 20.05 12.32 -7.80
C GLU A 115 18.79 12.52 -6.95
N PHE A 116 18.09 13.66 -7.08
CA PHE A 116 16.81 13.89 -6.40
C PHE A 116 15.69 13.12 -7.09
N GLU A 117 15.70 13.11 -8.42
CA GLU A 117 14.72 12.39 -9.24
C GLU A 117 14.70 10.90 -8.95
N GLN A 118 15.83 10.32 -8.52
CA GLN A 118 15.93 8.93 -8.05
C GLN A 118 15.62 8.80 -6.55
N LEU A 119 16.16 9.69 -5.71
CA LEU A 119 16.01 9.60 -4.26
C LEU A 119 14.54 9.69 -3.79
N PHE A 120 13.75 10.56 -4.41
CA PHE A 120 12.34 10.76 -4.04
C PHE A 120 11.36 9.95 -4.93
N GLU A 121 11.86 9.13 -5.86
CA GLU A 121 11.03 8.38 -6.82
C GLU A 121 10.21 7.28 -6.12
N THR A 122 10.88 6.42 -5.36
CA THR A 122 10.26 5.24 -4.76
C THR A 122 9.33 5.67 -3.62
N GLY A 123 8.06 5.28 -3.72
CA GLY A 123 7.09 5.47 -2.64
C GLY A 123 7.40 4.60 -1.45
N VAL A 124 6.86 4.96 -0.29
CA VAL A 124 6.79 4.04 0.86
C VAL A 124 5.44 3.36 0.78
N ASP A 125 5.43 2.04 0.63
CA ASP A 125 4.32 1.23 1.14
C ASP A 125 4.90 0.11 1.98
N GLU A 126 4.48 0.07 3.23
CA GLU A 126 4.90 -0.93 4.19
C GLU A 126 3.83 -1.99 4.32
N MET A 127 4.27 -3.24 4.31
CA MET A 127 3.39 -4.38 4.11
C MET A 127 2.76 -4.81 5.44
N ARG A 128 3.37 -4.47 6.59
CA ARG A 128 2.88 -4.75 7.94
C ARG A 128 3.12 -3.61 8.94
N TRP A 129 2.33 -3.61 10.01
CA TRP A 129 2.42 -2.62 11.09
C TRP A 129 3.69 -2.73 11.95
N ASP A 130 4.49 -3.79 11.80
CA ASP A 130 5.78 -4.05 12.44
C ASP A 130 6.99 -4.01 11.50
N ASP A 131 6.81 -3.56 10.26
CA ASP A 131 7.90 -3.35 9.28
C ASP A 131 8.73 -2.11 9.67
N LEU A 132 9.50 -2.21 10.75
CA LEU A 132 10.32 -1.12 11.23
C LEU A 132 11.54 -0.94 10.31
N HIS A 133 11.65 0.22 9.66
CA HIS A 133 12.85 0.68 8.97
C HIS A 133 14.01 0.98 9.95
N GLU A 134 14.56 -0.05 10.61
CA GLU A 134 15.74 0.06 11.47
C GLU A 134 17.02 -0.19 10.65
N GLY A 135 17.94 0.78 10.64
CA GLY A 135 19.32 0.58 10.18
C GLY A 135 19.75 1.29 8.89
N SER A 136 18.85 1.91 8.12
CA SER A 136 19.23 2.88 7.08
C SER A 136 19.05 4.30 7.63
N GLU A 137 20.17 5.00 7.85
CA GLU A 137 20.12 6.46 7.89
C GLU A 137 19.88 6.93 6.45
N ASP A 138 18.63 7.26 6.14
CA ASP A 138 18.32 7.94 4.88
C ASP A 138 19.00 9.31 4.94
N ILE A 139 20.10 9.48 4.21
CA ILE A 139 20.78 10.76 4.10
C ILE A 139 19.92 11.65 3.19
N TRP A 140 19.06 12.45 3.81
CA TRP A 140 18.22 13.42 3.11
C TRP A 140 19.00 14.71 2.78
N PRO A 141 18.72 15.35 1.63
CA PRO A 141 19.31 16.64 1.30
C PRO A 141 18.88 17.74 2.28
N SER A 142 19.63 18.84 2.31
CA SER A 142 19.26 20.00 3.13
C SER A 142 17.95 20.64 2.64
N ILE A 143 17.20 21.29 3.53
CA ILE A 143 15.95 21.99 3.17
C ILE A 143 16.20 22.98 2.04
N ASN A 144 17.30 23.74 2.10
CA ASN A 144 17.66 24.72 1.08
C ASN A 144 17.86 24.08 -0.30
N GLU A 145 18.48 22.90 -0.38
CA GLU A 145 18.65 22.19 -1.65
C GLU A 145 17.32 21.69 -2.20
N VAL A 146 16.43 21.17 -1.34
CA VAL A 146 15.09 20.75 -1.74
C VAL A 146 14.24 21.93 -2.17
N GLN A 147 14.30 23.07 -1.46
CA GLN A 147 13.63 24.32 -1.85
C GLN A 147 14.15 24.86 -3.18
N GLN A 148 15.47 24.86 -3.40
CA GLN A 148 16.03 25.29 -4.68
C GLN A 148 15.55 24.39 -5.82
N TYR A 149 15.56 23.07 -5.62
CA TYR A 149 15.03 22.12 -6.60
C TYR A 149 13.54 22.36 -6.87
N ARG A 150 12.72 22.55 -5.83
CA ARG A 150 11.30 22.91 -5.95
C ARG A 150 11.12 24.19 -6.78
N ALA A 151 11.88 25.25 -6.52
CA ALA A 151 11.83 26.50 -7.28
C ALA A 151 12.20 26.28 -8.77
N ASP A 152 13.18 25.43 -9.04
CA ASP A 152 13.59 25.10 -10.40
C ASP A 152 12.48 24.33 -11.14
N VAL A 153 11.85 23.34 -10.47
CA VAL A 153 10.69 22.60 -10.99
C VAL A 153 9.52 23.54 -11.28
N TYR A 154 9.19 24.43 -10.34
CA TYR A 154 8.10 25.39 -10.50
C TYR A 154 8.26 26.22 -11.77
N ARG A 155 9.47 26.75 -12.03
CA ARG A 155 9.76 27.50 -13.26
C ARG A 155 9.60 26.66 -14.53
N VAL A 156 10.08 25.42 -14.52
CA VAL A 156 9.94 24.50 -15.68
C VAL A 156 8.47 24.21 -15.96
N VAL A 157 7.67 23.92 -14.93
CA VAL A 157 6.24 23.63 -15.10
C VAL A 157 5.47 24.86 -15.59
N CYS A 158 5.76 26.06 -15.04
CA CYS A 158 5.21 27.31 -15.56
C CYS A 158 5.56 27.51 -17.05
N GLU A 159 6.82 27.35 -17.44
CA GLU A 159 7.25 27.48 -18.84
C GLU A 159 6.53 26.47 -19.75
N VAL A 160 6.38 25.23 -19.31
CA VAL A 160 5.60 24.20 -20.03
C VAL A 160 4.16 24.67 -20.24
N ILE A 161 3.48 25.14 -19.18
CA ILE A 161 2.09 25.57 -19.26
C ILE A 161 1.93 26.82 -20.13
N GLU A 162 2.90 27.72 -20.12
CA GLU A 162 2.85 28.99 -20.85
C GLU A 162 3.18 28.83 -22.33
N THR A 163 4.19 28.01 -22.68
CA THR A 163 4.79 28.04 -24.03
C THR A 163 4.70 26.73 -24.80
N HIS A 164 4.56 25.57 -24.13
CA HIS A 164 4.70 24.29 -24.84
C HIS A 164 3.55 24.05 -25.83
N PRO A 165 3.81 23.76 -27.13
CA PRO A 165 2.78 23.68 -28.17
C PRO A 165 1.69 22.62 -27.93
N VAL A 166 1.98 21.59 -27.13
CA VAL A 166 1.02 20.51 -26.79
C VAL A 166 -0.24 21.03 -26.06
N LEU A 167 -0.16 22.23 -25.49
CA LEU A 167 -1.26 22.91 -24.79
C LEU A 167 -1.92 24.00 -25.65
N ASP A 168 -1.63 24.08 -26.96
CA ASP A 168 -2.36 24.96 -27.87
C ASP A 168 -3.82 24.49 -28.04
N ASP A 169 -4.74 25.43 -28.27
CA ASP A 169 -6.18 25.17 -28.39
C ASP A 169 -6.54 24.04 -29.36
N LYS A 170 -5.75 23.87 -30.44
CA LYS A 170 -5.93 22.80 -31.45
C LYS A 170 -5.72 21.39 -30.90
N HIS A 171 -5.06 21.24 -29.75
CA HIS A 171 -4.77 19.97 -29.09
C HIS A 171 -5.71 19.67 -27.92
N MET A 172 -6.62 20.59 -27.58
CA MET A 172 -7.63 20.40 -26.54
C MET A 172 -8.77 19.49 -27.01
N PRO A 173 -9.52 18.84 -26.09
CA PRO A 173 -9.28 18.78 -24.65
C PRO A 173 -8.10 17.88 -24.28
N ILE A 174 -7.56 18.04 -23.09
CA ILE A 174 -6.65 17.09 -22.45
C ILE A 174 -7.40 15.76 -22.25
N THR A 175 -6.77 14.64 -22.60
CA THR A 175 -7.36 13.31 -22.43
C THR A 175 -6.30 12.32 -21.97
N ILE A 176 -6.73 11.22 -21.35
CA ILE A 176 -5.85 10.18 -20.77
C ILE A 176 -4.80 9.61 -21.76
N ASN A 177 -5.10 9.65 -23.05
CA ASN A 177 -4.20 9.14 -24.10
C ASN A 177 -3.23 10.20 -24.64
N LYS A 178 -3.23 11.43 -24.12
CA LYS A 178 -2.35 12.53 -24.57
C LYS A 178 -1.24 12.77 -23.54
N PRO A 179 -0.05 13.21 -23.99
CA PRO A 179 1.04 13.59 -23.09
C PRO A 179 0.64 14.60 -22.00
N THR A 180 -0.29 15.51 -22.33
CA THR A 180 -0.81 16.52 -21.39
C THR A 180 -1.49 15.94 -20.15
N TRP A 181 -1.90 14.67 -20.17
CA TRP A 181 -2.41 14.00 -18.99
C TRP A 181 -1.38 13.91 -17.86
N ALA A 182 -0.08 13.81 -18.19
CA ALA A 182 0.99 13.77 -17.20
C ALA A 182 1.05 15.06 -16.35
N LEU A 183 0.66 16.20 -16.93
CA LEU A 183 0.58 17.46 -16.20
C LEU A 183 -0.54 17.44 -15.16
N LEU A 184 -1.75 17.05 -15.57
CA LEU A 184 -2.89 16.93 -14.65
C LEU A 184 -2.63 15.86 -13.58
N MET A 185 -2.05 14.73 -13.97
CA MET A 185 -1.60 13.68 -13.04
C MET A 185 -0.66 14.23 -11.97
N SER A 186 0.26 15.13 -12.35
CA SER A 186 1.21 15.69 -11.40
C SER A 186 0.54 16.67 -10.43
N PHE A 187 -0.45 17.44 -10.89
CA PHE A 187 -1.26 18.28 -10.01
C PHE A 187 -2.01 17.43 -8.97
N GLU A 188 -2.69 16.38 -9.41
CA GLU A 188 -3.49 15.54 -8.52
C GLU A 188 -2.62 14.67 -7.60
N HIS A 189 -1.44 14.23 -8.05
CA HIS A 189 -0.47 13.55 -7.18
C HIS A 189 0.04 14.46 -6.06
N GLU A 190 0.31 15.73 -6.34
CA GLU A 190 0.69 16.68 -5.30
C GLU A 190 -0.44 16.88 -4.28
N ARG A 191 -1.71 16.82 -4.71
CA ARG A 191 -2.88 16.89 -3.83
C ARG A 191 -3.00 15.67 -2.91
N ILE A 192 -2.74 14.45 -3.42
CA ILE A 192 -2.61 13.25 -2.58
C ILE A 192 -1.53 13.44 -1.50
N HIS A 193 -0.39 14.01 -1.89
CA HIS A 193 0.69 14.28 -0.95
C HIS A 193 0.39 15.44 0.02
N LEU A 194 -0.43 16.42 -0.35
CA LEU A 194 -0.94 17.44 0.56
C LEU A 194 -1.75 16.80 1.68
N GLU A 195 -2.72 15.94 1.34
CA GLU A 195 -3.55 15.24 2.32
C GLU A 195 -2.70 14.29 3.18
N THR A 196 -1.87 13.43 2.56
CA THR A 196 -0.98 12.51 3.27
C THR A 196 -0.07 13.25 4.26
N SER A 197 0.56 14.34 3.84
CA SER A 197 1.44 15.13 4.70
C SER A 197 0.67 15.72 5.88
N SER A 198 -0.58 16.10 5.70
CA SER A 198 -1.37 16.71 6.78
C SER A 198 -1.67 15.74 7.92
N VAL A 199 -1.88 14.44 7.61
CA VAL A 199 -2.01 13.38 8.61
C VAL A 199 -0.71 13.24 9.38
N LEU A 200 0.42 13.17 8.67
CA LEU A 200 1.74 12.99 9.29
C LEU A 200 2.15 14.21 10.15
N LEU A 201 1.82 15.44 9.73
CA LEU A 201 2.00 16.64 10.54
C LEU A 201 1.14 16.60 11.82
N ARG A 202 -0.07 16.05 11.74
CA ARG A 202 -0.96 15.87 12.90
C ARG A 202 -0.38 14.89 13.93
N GLU A 203 0.39 13.90 13.47
CA GLU A 203 1.10 12.93 14.33
C GLU A 203 2.41 13.45 14.94
N LEU A 204 3.00 14.52 14.38
CA LEU A 204 4.20 15.12 14.95
C LEU A 204 3.93 15.70 16.36
N PRO A 205 4.94 15.70 17.25
CA PRO A 205 4.86 16.42 18.52
C PRO A 205 4.47 17.89 18.31
N LEU A 206 3.74 18.47 19.26
CA LEU A 206 3.23 19.84 19.13
C LEU A 206 4.34 20.87 18.94
N GLU A 207 5.50 20.67 19.57
CA GLU A 207 6.67 21.55 19.41
C GLU A 207 7.28 21.54 18.01
N CYS A 208 6.92 20.55 17.17
CA CYS A 208 7.37 20.47 15.78
C CYS A 208 6.46 21.24 14.82
N VAL A 209 5.32 21.75 15.28
CA VAL A 209 4.32 22.39 14.42
C VAL A 209 3.87 23.76 14.94
N ARG A 210 3.43 24.62 14.03
CA ARG A 210 2.80 25.92 14.29
C ARG A 210 1.74 26.18 13.23
N LYS A 211 0.69 26.92 13.57
CA LYS A 211 -0.37 27.24 12.60
C LYS A 211 0.13 28.27 11.58
N PRO A 212 0.13 27.96 10.26
CA PRO A 212 0.46 28.92 9.21
C PRO A 212 -0.54 30.08 9.19
N VAL A 213 -0.08 31.28 8.80
CA VAL A 213 -0.94 32.48 8.72
C VAL A 213 -2.07 32.29 7.69
N ALA A 214 -1.75 31.66 6.56
CA ALA A 214 -2.72 31.41 5.49
C ALA A 214 -3.62 30.18 5.74
N TRP A 215 -3.44 29.46 6.85
CA TRP A 215 -4.28 28.30 7.15
C TRP A 215 -5.71 28.74 7.52
N PRO A 216 -6.76 28.17 6.91
CA PRO A 216 -8.14 28.52 7.25
C PRO A 216 -8.46 28.32 8.73
N THR A 217 -9.25 29.24 9.29
CA THR A 217 -9.68 29.14 10.69
C THR A 217 -10.81 28.11 10.80
N LEU A 218 -10.74 27.27 11.84
CA LEU A 218 -11.81 26.34 12.15
C LEU A 218 -13.09 27.09 12.52
N THR A 219 -14.15 26.87 11.74
CA THR A 219 -15.48 27.37 12.06
C THR A 219 -16.09 26.49 13.16
N VAL A 220 -15.82 26.83 14.42
CA VAL A 220 -16.45 26.18 15.58
C VAL A 220 -17.68 26.99 16.00
N GLU A 221 -18.88 26.44 15.85
CA GLU A 221 -20.04 26.98 16.55
C GLU A 221 -19.98 26.58 18.03
N LYS A 222 -20.53 27.40 18.92
CA LYS A 222 -20.56 27.09 20.36
C LYS A 222 -21.19 25.70 20.56
N ILE A 223 -20.43 24.79 21.18
CA ILE A 223 -20.82 23.45 21.67
C ILE A 223 -22.34 23.26 21.67
N CYS A 224 -22.88 22.80 20.56
CA CYS A 224 -24.21 22.23 20.52
C CYS A 224 -24.00 20.75 20.80
N LYS A 225 -24.44 20.28 21.97
CA LYS A 225 -24.62 18.84 22.12
C LYS A 225 -25.49 18.37 20.95
N PRO A 226 -25.15 17.27 20.25
CA PRO A 226 -26.06 16.66 19.30
C PRO A 226 -27.38 16.42 20.02
N SER A 227 -28.40 17.23 19.74
CA SER A 227 -29.74 17.02 20.30
C SER A 227 -30.50 15.96 19.52
N GLU A 228 -29.96 15.54 18.37
CA GLU A 228 -30.60 14.61 17.44
C GLU A 228 -29.91 13.25 17.48
N GLU A 229 -30.72 12.22 17.69
CA GLU A 229 -30.30 10.82 17.62
C GLU A 229 -29.85 10.48 16.19
N ASN A 230 -28.70 9.82 16.04
CA ASN A 230 -28.17 9.40 14.74
C ASN A 230 -28.98 8.21 14.19
N SER A 231 -30.10 8.53 13.54
CA SER A 231 -31.06 7.55 13.02
C SER A 231 -30.51 6.73 11.86
N MET A 232 -31.00 5.50 11.71
CA MET A 232 -30.70 4.64 10.55
C MET A 232 -31.75 4.84 9.46
N ILE A 233 -31.32 5.24 8.27
CA ILE A 233 -32.18 5.50 7.11
C ILE A 233 -32.20 4.26 6.23
N ILE A 234 -33.38 3.75 5.92
CA ILE A 234 -33.56 2.56 5.07
C ILE A 234 -33.56 2.95 3.60
N LEU A 235 -32.66 2.34 2.84
CA LEU A 235 -32.62 2.39 1.38
C LEU A 235 -33.11 1.05 0.82
N LYS A 236 -34.03 1.14 -0.15
CA LYS A 236 -34.56 -0.04 -0.84
C LYS A 236 -33.52 -0.58 -1.81
N LYS A 237 -33.63 -1.87 -2.11
CA LYS A 237 -32.89 -2.53 -3.18
C LYS A 237 -32.85 -1.65 -4.45
N SER A 238 -31.65 -1.43 -4.98
CA SER A 238 -31.41 -0.59 -6.14
C SER A 238 -30.33 -1.21 -7.05
N GLU A 239 -30.13 -0.62 -8.22
CA GLU A 239 -28.99 -0.92 -9.10
C GLU A 239 -28.11 0.32 -9.18
N VAL A 240 -26.80 0.16 -9.05
CA VAL A 240 -25.83 1.24 -9.21
C VAL A 240 -24.86 0.89 -10.34
N THR A 241 -24.39 1.92 -11.04
CA THR A 241 -23.30 1.81 -12.02
C THR A 241 -22.07 2.51 -11.44
N LEU A 242 -20.98 1.76 -11.34
CA LEU A 242 -19.67 2.23 -10.92
C LEU A 242 -18.81 2.53 -12.15
N GLY A 243 -17.84 3.41 -11.98
CA GLY A 243 -16.89 3.80 -13.02
C GLY A 243 -17.14 5.19 -13.57
N LYS A 244 -16.07 5.97 -13.63
CA LYS A 244 -16.03 7.32 -14.19
C LYS A 244 -16.17 7.25 -15.71
N PRO A 245 -17.09 8.03 -16.30
CA PRO A 245 -17.17 8.16 -17.75
C PRO A 245 -15.84 8.66 -18.34
N THR A 246 -15.44 8.09 -19.48
CA THR A 246 -14.17 8.45 -20.15
C THR A 246 -14.17 9.88 -20.71
N ASP A 247 -15.35 10.46 -20.93
CA ASP A 247 -15.57 11.84 -21.36
C ASP A 247 -15.89 12.79 -20.20
N TRP A 248 -15.79 12.33 -18.95
CA TRP A 248 -15.96 13.20 -17.78
C TRP A 248 -14.94 14.35 -17.83
N PRO A 249 -15.37 15.62 -17.64
CA PRO A 249 -14.55 16.78 -18.01
C PRO A 249 -13.49 17.13 -16.95
N SER A 250 -12.90 16.15 -16.25
CA SER A 250 -11.81 16.33 -15.29
C SER A 250 -10.88 15.13 -15.24
N PHE A 251 -9.71 15.29 -14.61
CA PHE A 251 -8.76 14.20 -14.38
C PHE A 251 -9.39 13.11 -13.51
N GLY A 252 -8.97 11.84 -13.69
CA GLY A 252 -9.17 10.72 -12.76
C GLY A 252 -8.03 9.73 -12.82
N TRP A 253 -7.88 8.94 -11.77
CA TRP A 253 -6.92 7.83 -11.71
C TRP A 253 -7.42 6.62 -12.50
N ASP A 254 -6.49 5.75 -12.90
CA ASP A 254 -6.78 4.55 -13.69
C ASP A 254 -7.82 3.63 -13.02
N ASN A 255 -7.80 3.54 -11.69
CA ASN A 255 -8.74 2.76 -10.90
C ASN A 255 -10.19 3.27 -10.93
N GLU A 256 -10.42 4.53 -11.32
CA GLU A 256 -11.76 5.11 -11.40
C GLU A 256 -12.47 4.73 -12.70
N TYR A 257 -11.71 4.34 -13.73
CA TYR A 257 -12.23 3.95 -15.03
C TYR A 257 -12.55 2.47 -15.10
N GLY A 258 -13.34 2.09 -16.11
CA GLY A 258 -14.02 0.80 -16.19
C GLY A 258 -15.52 0.97 -15.95
N THR A 259 -16.29 -0.09 -15.98
CA THR A 259 -17.73 -0.02 -15.74
C THR A 259 -18.24 -1.30 -15.11
N GLU A 260 -18.86 -1.18 -13.94
CA GLU A 260 -19.55 -2.30 -13.29
C GLU A 260 -20.97 -1.93 -12.92
N LYS A 261 -21.91 -2.84 -13.20
CA LYS A 261 -23.29 -2.74 -12.69
C LYS A 261 -23.45 -3.68 -11.51
N ARG A 262 -23.94 -3.15 -10.39
CA ARG A 262 -24.15 -3.92 -9.16
C ARG A 262 -25.57 -3.75 -8.64
N ILE A 263 -26.14 -4.86 -8.19
CA ILE A 263 -27.40 -4.86 -7.46
C ILE A 263 -27.07 -4.63 -6.00
N VAL A 264 -27.57 -3.54 -5.44
CA VAL A 264 -27.45 -3.21 -4.02
C VAL A 264 -28.69 -3.72 -3.32
N ARG A 265 -28.50 -4.58 -2.31
CA ARG A 265 -29.59 -5.11 -1.48
C ARG A 265 -30.23 -4.00 -0.65
N SER A 266 -31.40 -4.26 -0.08
CA SER A 266 -31.97 -3.29 0.88
C SER A 266 -31.10 -3.24 2.13
N PHE A 267 -30.72 -2.05 2.54
CA PHE A 267 -29.86 -1.81 3.70
C PHE A 267 -30.31 -0.54 4.42
N SER A 268 -29.86 -0.35 5.65
CA SER A 268 -29.92 0.93 6.33
C SER A 268 -28.53 1.45 6.63
N ALA A 269 -28.37 2.77 6.63
CA ALA A 269 -27.14 3.45 7.01
C ALA A 269 -27.43 4.61 7.97
N SER A 270 -26.46 4.97 8.83
CA SER A 270 -26.62 6.09 9.74
C SER A 270 -26.77 7.40 8.96
N ALA A 271 -27.69 8.27 9.39
CA ALA A 271 -27.96 9.56 8.75
C ALA A 271 -26.72 10.47 8.78
N MET A 272 -26.01 10.47 9.90
CA MET A 272 -24.77 11.20 10.13
C MET A 272 -23.59 10.23 10.24
N LEU A 273 -22.38 10.76 10.05
CA LEU A 273 -21.15 10.06 10.42
C LEU A 273 -21.14 9.81 11.93
N ILE A 274 -20.42 8.78 12.37
CA ILE A 274 -20.25 8.52 13.81
C ILE A 274 -19.42 9.65 14.43
N SER A 275 -20.03 10.33 15.39
CA SER A 275 -19.39 11.43 16.11
C SER A 275 -18.34 10.94 17.13
N ASN A 276 -17.49 11.85 17.59
CA ASN A 276 -16.59 11.60 18.71
C ASN A 276 -17.37 11.21 19.98
N GLU A 277 -18.56 11.77 20.22
CA GLU A 277 -19.41 11.43 21.38
C GLU A 277 -19.94 10.00 21.29
N GLU A 278 -20.40 9.57 20.12
CA GLU A 278 -20.83 8.18 19.89
C GLU A 278 -19.68 7.20 20.10
N PHE A 279 -18.50 7.50 19.53
CA PHE A 279 -17.33 6.65 19.68
C PHE A 279 -16.77 6.67 21.12
N TYR A 280 -16.96 7.75 21.86
CA TYR A 280 -16.58 7.85 23.27
C TYR A 280 -17.27 6.77 24.11
N GLN A 281 -18.52 6.43 23.80
CA GLN A 281 -19.25 5.36 24.49
C GLN A 281 -18.55 4.01 24.33
N PHE A 282 -18.01 3.71 23.15
CA PHE A 282 -17.20 2.51 22.91
C PHE A 282 -15.92 2.52 23.74
N VAL A 283 -15.22 3.66 23.81
CA VAL A 283 -13.98 3.81 24.59
C VAL A 283 -14.23 3.55 26.08
N ILE A 284 -15.24 4.19 26.68
CA ILE A 284 -15.52 4.05 28.12
C ILE A 284 -16.15 2.71 28.50
N ALA A 285 -16.78 2.02 27.55
CA ALA A 285 -17.24 0.64 27.72
C ALA A 285 -16.09 -0.39 27.67
N GLY A 286 -14.83 0.06 27.54
CA GLY A 286 -13.68 -0.81 27.45
C GLY A 286 -13.52 -1.47 26.09
N GLY A 287 -14.01 -0.86 25.01
CA GLY A 287 -13.89 -1.36 23.64
C GLY A 287 -12.45 -1.67 23.23
N TYR A 288 -11.50 -0.82 23.66
CA TYR A 288 -10.05 -1.03 23.50
C TYR A 288 -9.47 -2.02 24.50
N THR A 289 -10.25 -2.78 25.27
CA THR A 289 -9.76 -3.80 26.24
C THR A 289 -10.34 -5.18 26.01
N GLN A 290 -11.34 -5.30 25.13
CA GLN A 290 -12.09 -6.54 24.90
C GLN A 290 -11.78 -7.11 23.51
N GLU A 291 -11.11 -8.27 23.46
CA GLU A 291 -10.65 -8.92 22.22
C GLU A 291 -11.80 -9.33 21.30
N CYS A 292 -12.95 -9.66 21.87
CA CYS A 292 -14.13 -10.14 21.12
C CYS A 292 -14.67 -9.15 20.08
N TYR A 293 -14.34 -7.86 20.17
CA TYR A 293 -14.77 -6.87 19.18
C TYR A 293 -13.82 -6.76 17.99
N TRP A 294 -12.61 -7.29 18.08
CA TRP A 294 -11.56 -7.05 17.10
C TRP A 294 -11.37 -8.27 16.21
N ALA A 295 -11.05 -8.03 14.95
CA ALA A 295 -10.45 -9.06 14.11
C ALA A 295 -9.04 -9.39 14.64
N ASN A 296 -8.54 -10.59 14.36
CA ASN A 296 -7.25 -11.08 14.89
C ASN A 296 -6.08 -10.12 14.60
N ASP A 297 -6.00 -9.61 13.37
CA ASP A 297 -4.99 -8.65 12.92
C ASP A 297 -5.16 -7.29 13.61
N GLY A 298 -6.39 -6.80 13.75
CA GLY A 298 -6.70 -5.57 14.47
C GLY A 298 -6.37 -5.65 15.96
N TRP A 299 -6.64 -6.78 16.61
CA TRP A 299 -6.25 -7.00 18.00
C TRP A 299 -4.73 -7.05 18.18
N ALA A 300 -4.03 -7.71 17.26
CA ALA A 300 -2.57 -7.77 17.25
C ALA A 300 -1.97 -6.36 17.10
N TRP A 301 -2.45 -5.58 16.12
CA TRP A 301 -2.05 -4.18 15.92
C TRP A 301 -2.29 -3.35 17.18
N ARG A 302 -3.53 -3.37 17.72
CA ARG A 302 -3.91 -2.59 18.90
C ARG A 302 -2.99 -2.93 20.07
N SER A 303 -2.74 -4.22 20.27
CA SER A 303 -1.93 -4.74 21.39
C SER A 303 -0.47 -4.36 21.25
N PHE A 304 0.10 -4.45 20.05
CA PHE A 304 1.48 -4.01 19.79
C PHE A 304 1.67 -2.51 19.99
N ARG A 305 0.74 -1.70 19.44
CA ARG A 305 0.79 -0.24 19.57
C ARG A 305 0.32 0.26 20.95
N ASN A 306 -0.26 -0.61 21.77
CA ASN A 306 -0.82 -0.30 23.09
C ASN A 306 -1.78 0.91 23.07
N VAL A 307 -2.61 0.97 22.04
CA VAL A 307 -3.57 2.07 21.82
C VAL A 307 -4.81 1.86 22.68
N LYS A 308 -5.33 2.94 23.28
CA LYS A 308 -6.45 2.90 24.25
C LYS A 308 -7.63 3.82 23.90
N ALA A 309 -7.47 4.61 22.84
CA ALA A 309 -8.41 5.58 22.31
C ALA A 309 -7.92 5.96 20.90
N PRO A 310 -8.75 6.63 20.07
CA PRO A 310 -8.32 7.13 18.76
C PRO A 310 -7.03 7.94 18.86
N VAL A 311 -6.14 7.80 17.88
CA VAL A 311 -4.78 8.35 17.90
C VAL A 311 -4.72 9.88 18.11
N PHE A 312 -5.73 10.61 17.64
CA PHE A 312 -5.81 12.07 17.77
C PHE A 312 -6.56 12.56 19.01
N TRP A 313 -6.95 11.65 19.91
CA TRP A 313 -7.49 12.02 21.22
C TRP A 313 -6.35 12.15 22.23
N VAL A 314 -6.08 13.40 22.64
CA VAL A 314 -5.03 13.70 23.61
C VAL A 314 -5.60 13.54 25.02
N GLN A 315 -5.16 12.50 25.71
CA GLN A 315 -5.57 12.27 27.08
C GLN A 315 -5.10 13.41 28.00
N VAL A 316 -6.02 13.93 28.80
CA VAL A 316 -5.75 14.92 29.85
C VAL A 316 -6.04 14.29 31.23
N GLY A 317 -5.16 14.55 32.19
CA GLY A 317 -5.27 14.00 33.54
C GLY A 317 -4.86 12.52 33.67
N PRO A 318 -5.12 11.89 34.84
CA PRO A 318 -4.76 10.49 35.09
C PRO A 318 -5.39 9.47 34.13
N SER A 319 -4.64 8.39 33.88
CA SER A 319 -5.14 7.25 33.09
C SER A 319 -6.43 6.68 33.69
N GLY A 320 -7.47 6.51 32.86
CA GLY A 320 -8.76 5.92 33.25
C GLY A 320 -9.88 6.91 33.58
N LEU A 321 -9.60 8.23 33.64
CA LEU A 321 -10.67 9.24 33.78
C LEU A 321 -11.39 9.56 32.46
N HIS A 322 -10.91 9.04 31.34
CA HIS A 322 -11.47 9.26 30.00
C HIS A 322 -11.70 10.74 29.66
N GLN A 323 -10.77 11.61 30.08
CA GLN A 323 -10.78 13.02 29.72
C GLN A 323 -9.85 13.23 28.53
N TYR A 324 -10.35 13.85 27.47
CA TYR A 324 -9.64 14.03 26.22
C TYR A 324 -9.73 15.48 25.72
N LYS A 325 -8.69 15.90 25.01
CA LYS A 325 -8.67 17.04 24.10
C LYS A 325 -8.48 16.53 22.67
N LEU A 326 -8.78 17.35 21.66
CA LEU A 326 -8.65 16.94 20.27
C LEU A 326 -7.35 17.50 19.67
N ARG A 327 -6.53 16.61 19.09
CA ARG A 327 -5.38 17.00 18.26
C ARG A 327 -5.87 17.41 16.87
N MET A 328 -5.68 18.68 16.51
CA MET A 328 -5.76 19.19 15.14
C MET A 328 -4.37 19.10 14.49
N ILE A 329 -4.21 19.47 13.22
CA ILE A 329 -2.90 19.43 12.54
C ILE A 329 -1.83 20.22 13.32
N PHE A 330 -2.13 21.47 13.67
CA PHE A 330 -1.16 22.42 14.26
C PHE A 330 -1.38 22.76 15.73
N GLU A 331 -2.46 22.28 16.35
CA GLU A 331 -2.86 22.69 17.70
C GLU A 331 -3.64 21.58 18.42
N VAL A 332 -3.80 21.73 19.74
CA VAL A 332 -4.73 20.91 20.53
C VAL A 332 -5.82 21.82 21.08
N ILE A 333 -7.06 21.48 20.76
CA ILE A 333 -8.26 22.23 21.15
C ILE A 333 -9.10 21.44 22.15
N GLU A 334 -10.11 22.09 22.73
CA GLU A 334 -11.13 21.38 23.51
C GLU A 334 -11.84 20.35 22.63
N MET A 335 -12.26 19.24 23.23
CA MET A 335 -12.86 18.13 22.50
C MET A 335 -14.12 18.57 21.73
N GLN A 336 -14.14 18.30 20.42
CA GLN A 336 -15.30 18.53 19.55
C GLN A 336 -16.13 17.25 19.49
N TRP A 337 -17.07 17.10 20.41
CA TRP A 337 -17.84 15.86 20.61
C TRP A 337 -18.79 15.54 19.47
N ASP A 338 -19.30 16.56 18.78
CA ASP A 338 -20.20 16.48 17.64
C ASP A 338 -19.47 16.32 16.30
N ALA A 339 -18.15 16.55 16.24
CA ALA A 339 -17.34 16.29 15.04
C ALA A 339 -17.20 14.78 14.78
N PRO A 340 -17.00 14.34 13.52
CA PRO A 340 -16.80 12.94 13.20
C PRO A 340 -15.54 12.38 13.88
N VAL A 341 -15.60 11.13 14.31
CA VAL A 341 -14.42 10.45 14.85
C VAL A 341 -13.44 10.10 13.72
N CYS A 342 -12.14 10.33 13.94
CA CYS A 342 -11.07 9.87 13.04
C CYS A 342 -10.41 8.60 13.60
N VAL A 343 -10.50 7.49 12.87
CA VAL A 343 -10.02 6.17 13.29
C VAL A 343 -9.51 5.35 12.10
N ASN A 344 -8.71 4.33 12.35
CA ASN A 344 -8.35 3.36 11.31
C ASN A 344 -9.46 2.31 11.08
N PHE A 345 -9.28 1.45 10.09
CA PHE A 345 -10.26 0.43 9.73
C PHE A 345 -10.51 -0.58 10.86
N HIS A 346 -9.48 -1.01 11.58
CA HIS A 346 -9.62 -1.97 12.68
C HIS A 346 -10.50 -1.41 13.81
N GLU A 347 -10.28 -0.17 14.20
CA GLU A 347 -11.08 0.56 15.18
C GLU A 347 -12.52 0.72 14.71
N ALA A 348 -12.73 1.07 13.43
CA ALA A 348 -14.05 1.20 12.83
C ALA A 348 -14.84 -0.12 12.85
N LYS A 349 -14.20 -1.25 12.52
CA LYS A 349 -14.80 -2.59 12.61
C LYS A 349 -15.11 -2.99 14.05
N ALA A 350 -14.23 -2.68 15.00
CA ALA A 350 -14.44 -2.97 16.41
C ALA A 350 -15.62 -2.20 16.99
N TYR A 351 -15.78 -0.93 16.60
CA TYR A 351 -16.96 -0.14 16.96
C TYR A 351 -18.26 -0.76 16.43
N CYS A 352 -18.29 -1.21 15.17
CA CYS A 352 -19.45 -1.90 14.59
C CYS A 352 -19.81 -3.18 15.37
N ALA A 353 -18.81 -4.00 15.74
CA ALA A 353 -19.02 -5.21 16.52
C ALA A 353 -19.59 -4.90 17.92
N TRP A 354 -19.01 -3.91 18.60
CA TRP A 354 -19.51 -3.45 19.90
C TRP A 354 -20.94 -2.91 19.82
N ARG A 355 -21.22 -2.02 18.87
CA ARG A 355 -22.56 -1.43 18.70
C ARG A 355 -23.62 -2.51 18.42
N THR A 356 -23.25 -3.54 17.67
CA THR A 356 -24.11 -4.71 17.41
C THR A 356 -24.51 -5.41 18.71
N GLU A 357 -23.55 -5.67 19.59
CA GLU A 357 -23.79 -6.31 20.89
C GLU A 357 -24.60 -5.40 21.83
N GLN A 358 -24.21 -4.12 21.94
CA GLN A 358 -24.86 -3.17 22.85
C GLN A 358 -26.34 -2.99 22.53
N GLU A 359 -26.68 -2.84 21.25
CA GLU A 359 -28.06 -2.69 20.80
C GLU A 359 -28.80 -4.03 20.67
N LYS A 360 -28.11 -5.16 20.90
CA LYS A 360 -28.63 -6.52 20.65
C LYS A 360 -29.23 -6.64 19.26
N SER A 361 -28.57 -6.03 18.28
CA SER A 361 -29.05 -5.93 16.91
C SER A 361 -29.11 -7.33 16.30
N VAL A 362 -30.25 -7.68 15.69
CA VAL A 362 -30.41 -8.97 15.01
C VAL A 362 -29.48 -9.05 13.81
N MET A 363 -29.34 -7.95 13.07
CA MET A 363 -28.41 -7.82 11.95
C MET A 363 -27.16 -7.07 12.40
N PRO A 364 -25.95 -7.57 12.09
CA PRO A 364 -24.73 -6.92 12.53
C PRO A 364 -24.57 -5.56 11.85
N TYR A 365 -24.18 -4.56 12.63
CA TYR A 365 -23.60 -3.34 12.08
C TYR A 365 -22.27 -3.65 11.41
N ARG A 366 -22.02 -2.94 10.33
CA ARG A 366 -20.82 -3.04 9.50
C ARG A 366 -20.53 -1.68 8.88
N LEU A 367 -19.44 -1.59 8.14
CA LEU A 367 -19.15 -0.42 7.31
C LEU A 367 -19.97 -0.50 6.00
N LEU A 368 -20.06 0.60 5.28
CA LEU A 368 -20.66 0.62 3.95
C LEU A 368 -19.86 -0.23 2.97
N THR A 369 -20.51 -0.75 1.94
CA THR A 369 -19.80 -1.13 0.71
C THR A 369 -19.66 0.07 -0.22
N GLU A 370 -18.76 0.00 -1.20
CA GLU A 370 -18.63 0.98 -2.29
C GLU A 370 -19.97 1.20 -2.98
N SER A 371 -20.70 0.13 -3.26
CA SER A 371 -21.98 0.20 -3.98
C SER A 371 -23.07 0.88 -3.15
N GLU A 372 -23.08 0.65 -1.85
CA GLU A 372 -23.99 1.34 -0.92
C GLU A 372 -23.65 2.81 -0.76
N HIS A 373 -22.36 3.14 -0.67
CA HIS A 373 -21.91 4.53 -0.68
C HIS A 373 -22.37 5.23 -1.95
N HIS A 374 -22.33 4.57 -3.12
CA HIS A 374 -22.91 5.10 -4.37
C HIS A 374 -24.42 5.32 -4.26
N THR A 375 -25.17 4.42 -3.63
CA THR A 375 -26.62 4.60 -3.40
C THR A 375 -26.93 5.84 -2.54
N LEU A 376 -26.08 6.19 -1.57
CA LEU A 376 -26.27 7.38 -0.73
C LEU A 376 -26.29 8.68 -1.54
N ARG A 377 -25.64 8.69 -2.71
CA ARG A 377 -25.43 9.88 -3.55
C ARG A 377 -26.61 10.24 -4.42
N ASP A 378 -27.54 9.31 -4.68
CA ASP A 378 -28.65 9.49 -5.64
C ASP A 378 -28.21 10.12 -6.98
N GLY A 379 -26.99 9.80 -7.45
CA GLY A 379 -26.40 10.34 -8.67
C GLY A 379 -26.01 11.83 -8.64
N LYS A 380 -25.98 12.49 -7.48
CA LYS A 380 -25.65 13.91 -7.30
C LYS A 380 -24.34 14.11 -6.54
N GLU A 381 -23.71 15.27 -6.74
CA GLU A 381 -22.56 15.70 -5.95
C GLU A 381 -23.03 16.42 -4.67
N TYR A 382 -22.66 15.90 -3.50
CA TYR A 382 -22.98 16.49 -2.19
C TYR A 382 -21.71 16.95 -1.47
N ARG A 383 -20.88 17.76 -2.13
CA ARG A 383 -19.62 18.25 -1.57
C ARG A 383 -19.88 19.10 -0.32
N TRP A 384 -19.34 18.68 0.83
CA TRP A 384 -19.46 19.41 2.07
C TRP A 384 -18.16 19.34 2.87
N ASN A 385 -17.64 20.49 3.30
CA ASN A 385 -16.36 20.58 4.00
C ASN A 385 -15.28 19.70 3.33
N ASN A 386 -15.02 19.90 2.03
CA ASN A 386 -13.81 19.50 1.32
C ASN A 386 -12.97 20.78 1.04
N ASP A 387 -11.91 20.68 0.25
CA ASP A 387 -11.20 21.82 -0.33
C ASP A 387 -10.55 22.77 0.70
N LEU A 388 -10.23 22.22 1.88
CA LEU A 388 -9.72 22.95 3.06
C LEU A 388 -10.68 24.05 3.57
N ARG A 389 -11.98 23.95 3.25
CA ARG A 389 -12.94 25.04 3.44
C ARG A 389 -13.02 25.58 4.86
N ASN A 390 -12.97 24.70 5.87
CA ASN A 390 -13.04 25.07 7.29
C ASN A 390 -11.75 24.74 8.06
N GLY A 391 -10.64 24.39 7.41
CA GLY A 391 -9.36 24.14 8.10
C GLY A 391 -9.31 22.95 9.07
N GLY A 392 -10.38 22.15 9.16
CA GLY A 392 -10.50 20.95 9.99
C GLY A 392 -11.89 20.31 9.89
N GLU A 393 -12.10 19.23 10.63
CA GLU A 393 -13.39 18.55 10.77
C GLU A 393 -14.41 19.42 11.53
N VAL A 394 -15.67 19.44 11.08
CA VAL A 394 -16.77 20.18 11.74
C VAL A 394 -17.88 19.22 12.20
N GLY A 395 -18.80 19.71 13.03
CA GLY A 395 -19.90 18.91 13.58
C GLY A 395 -20.73 18.19 12.51
N VAL A 396 -21.11 16.93 12.76
CA VAL A 396 -21.82 16.05 11.81
C VAL A 396 -23.24 16.52 11.45
N THR A 397 -23.74 17.55 12.13
CA THR A 397 -25.04 18.20 11.92
C THR A 397 -24.93 19.52 11.15
N HIS A 398 -23.71 19.97 10.81
CA HIS A 398 -23.52 21.28 10.17
C HIS A 398 -23.87 21.28 8.68
N SER A 399 -23.81 20.12 8.00
CA SER A 399 -24.29 20.02 6.62
C SER A 399 -25.82 20.04 6.58
N SER A 400 -26.40 20.36 5.42
CA SER A 400 -27.79 19.99 5.18
C SER A 400 -27.87 18.52 4.78
N PRO A 401 -28.94 17.79 5.16
CA PRO A 401 -29.14 16.44 4.66
C PRO A 401 -29.47 16.47 3.17
N ASN A 402 -29.13 15.40 2.45
CA ASN A 402 -29.60 15.20 1.10
C ASN A 402 -31.09 14.77 1.05
N ASP A 403 -31.62 14.54 -0.16
CA ASP A 403 -33.03 14.18 -0.36
C ASP A 403 -33.43 12.86 0.34
N ASN A 404 -32.46 12.00 0.66
CA ASN A 404 -32.65 10.75 1.39
C ASN A 404 -32.45 10.92 2.90
N GLY A 405 -32.00 12.09 3.39
CA GLY A 405 -31.76 12.37 4.81
C GLY A 405 -30.31 12.20 5.29
N PHE A 406 -29.35 11.95 4.38
CA PHE A 406 -27.95 11.75 4.76
C PHE A 406 -27.16 13.06 4.79
N TYR A 407 -26.42 13.28 5.88
CA TYR A 407 -25.46 14.36 6.09
C TYR A 407 -24.05 13.90 5.69
N ASP A 408 -23.15 14.81 5.36
CA ASP A 408 -21.71 14.53 5.15
C ASP A 408 -21.44 13.28 4.27
N VAL A 409 -22.14 13.15 3.14
CA VAL A 409 -21.89 12.04 2.20
C VAL A 409 -20.51 12.21 1.55
N PHE A 410 -20.07 13.45 1.34
CA PHE A 410 -18.71 13.81 0.92
C PHE A 410 -18.12 14.87 1.83
N GLY A 411 -16.81 14.76 2.05
CA GLY A 411 -15.99 15.63 2.88
C GLY A 411 -16.20 15.42 4.37
N ASN A 412 -15.69 16.35 5.17
CA ASN A 412 -15.41 16.18 6.59
C ASN A 412 -14.32 15.12 6.84
N VAL A 413 -14.64 13.84 6.65
CA VAL A 413 -13.69 12.70 6.72
C VAL A 413 -14.01 11.67 5.65
N TRP A 414 -12.97 10.97 5.18
CA TRP A 414 -13.14 9.76 4.40
C TRP A 414 -13.98 8.72 5.16
N GLN A 415 -14.74 7.91 4.45
CA GLN A 415 -15.55 6.82 5.03
C GLN A 415 -14.91 5.48 4.68
N TRP A 416 -14.54 4.70 5.70
CA TRP A 416 -14.08 3.33 5.49
C TRP A 416 -15.17 2.45 4.89
N CYS A 417 -14.80 1.62 3.92
CA CYS A 417 -15.68 0.65 3.28
C CYS A 417 -15.27 -0.78 3.57
N GLU A 418 -16.22 -1.71 3.51
CA GLU A 418 -15.96 -3.15 3.61
C GLU A 418 -15.17 -3.69 2.40
N ASP A 419 -15.21 -3.04 1.24
CA ASP A 419 -14.55 -3.52 0.03
C ASP A 419 -13.02 -3.43 0.13
N HIS A 420 -12.35 -4.50 -0.32
CA HIS A 420 -10.92 -4.44 -0.63
C HIS A 420 -10.74 -3.54 -1.86
N PHE A 421 -9.63 -2.82 -1.95
CA PHE A 421 -9.33 -2.07 -3.17
C PHE A 421 -9.19 -3.02 -4.36
N HIS A 422 -9.91 -2.74 -5.45
CA HIS A 422 -10.05 -3.66 -6.57
C HIS A 422 -10.26 -2.94 -7.92
N PRO A 423 -9.83 -3.55 -9.03
CA PRO A 423 -10.04 -2.98 -10.36
C PRO A 423 -11.52 -3.05 -10.72
N LEU A 424 -12.03 -2.05 -11.42
CA LEU A 424 -13.31 -2.15 -12.11
C LEU A 424 -13.14 -2.97 -13.39
N GLU A 425 -14.21 -3.62 -13.83
CA GLU A 425 -14.25 -4.31 -15.13
C GLU A 425 -13.86 -3.35 -16.27
N GLY A 426 -12.81 -3.72 -17.01
CA GLY A 426 -12.27 -2.91 -18.11
C GLY A 426 -11.31 -1.80 -17.69
N SER A 427 -10.99 -1.67 -16.40
CA SER A 427 -9.90 -0.78 -15.95
C SER A 427 -8.55 -1.26 -16.50
N THR A 428 -7.68 -0.30 -16.83
CA THR A 428 -6.33 -0.55 -17.35
C THR A 428 -5.34 0.38 -16.67
N PRO A 429 -4.16 -0.10 -16.23
CA PRO A 429 -3.16 0.77 -15.63
C PRO A 429 -2.76 1.90 -16.56
N HIS A 430 -2.48 3.08 -15.99
CA HIS A 430 -2.06 4.22 -16.79
C HIS A 430 -0.61 4.06 -17.29
N LEU A 431 -0.35 4.35 -18.56
CA LEU A 431 0.97 4.18 -19.19
C LEU A 431 2.12 4.90 -18.46
N TYR A 432 1.86 6.12 -17.98
CA TYR A 432 2.88 6.93 -17.30
C TYR A 432 3.07 6.58 -15.82
N TYR A 433 2.15 5.82 -15.22
CA TYR A 433 2.16 5.51 -13.78
C TYR A 433 1.49 4.15 -13.54
N ASP A 434 2.12 3.08 -14.01
CA ASP A 434 1.56 1.73 -14.04
C ASP A 434 1.53 1.03 -12.67
N ASP A 435 2.30 1.54 -11.71
CA ASP A 435 2.36 1.10 -10.32
C ASP A 435 1.50 1.94 -9.36
N PHE A 436 0.65 2.85 -9.85
CA PHE A 436 -0.22 3.67 -8.99
C PHE A 436 -1.32 2.85 -8.29
N SER A 437 -2.02 1.96 -9.03
CA SER A 437 -3.17 1.20 -8.49
C SER A 437 -2.96 -0.31 -8.45
N VAL A 438 -2.37 -0.89 -9.50
CA VAL A 438 -2.32 -2.34 -9.72
C VAL A 438 -1.66 -3.12 -8.57
N PRO A 439 -0.53 -2.65 -7.98
CA PRO A 439 0.09 -3.36 -6.85
C PRO A 439 -0.81 -3.51 -5.62
N TRP A 440 -1.79 -2.63 -5.46
CA TRP A 440 -2.64 -2.55 -4.27
C TRP A 440 -3.93 -3.36 -4.39
N TYR A 441 -4.15 -4.03 -5.52
CA TYR A 441 -5.22 -5.03 -5.70
C TYR A 441 -4.83 -6.38 -5.05
N ASP A 442 -4.33 -6.33 -3.82
CA ASP A 442 -3.67 -7.45 -3.13
C ASP A 442 -4.57 -8.15 -2.12
N GLY A 443 -5.74 -7.58 -1.82
CA GLY A 443 -6.66 -8.08 -0.80
C GLY A 443 -6.29 -7.68 0.63
N GLN A 444 -5.34 -6.76 0.79
CA GLN A 444 -4.88 -6.26 2.09
C GLN A 444 -5.14 -4.76 2.26
N HIS A 445 -5.52 -4.06 1.19
CA HIS A 445 -5.91 -2.65 1.22
C HIS A 445 -7.42 -2.50 1.29
N GLN A 446 -7.89 -1.66 2.23
CA GLN A 446 -9.30 -1.34 2.38
C GLN A 446 -9.64 -0.04 1.69
N MET A 447 -10.79 -0.01 1.02
CA MET A 447 -11.27 1.18 0.35
C MET A 447 -11.73 2.26 1.34
N ILE A 448 -11.48 3.51 0.97
CA ILE A 448 -12.07 4.69 1.57
C ILE A 448 -12.74 5.54 0.48
N LEU A 449 -13.89 6.14 0.79
CA LEU A 449 -14.68 6.96 -0.14
C LEU A 449 -15.14 8.27 0.51
N GLY A 450 -15.41 9.29 -0.31
CA GLY A 450 -16.07 10.52 0.12
C GLY A 450 -15.18 11.75 0.31
N GLY A 451 -13.87 11.60 0.44
CA GLY A 451 -12.96 12.71 0.73
C GLY A 451 -13.05 13.20 2.19
N SER A 452 -11.99 13.84 2.67
CA SER A 452 -11.93 14.55 3.94
C SER A 452 -12.00 16.07 3.75
N PHE A 453 -11.88 16.81 4.86
CA PHE A 453 -11.80 18.28 4.83
C PHE A 453 -10.64 18.85 4.04
N ILE A 454 -9.55 18.10 3.91
CA ILE A 454 -8.37 18.51 3.17
C ILE A 454 -8.24 17.80 1.82
N SER A 455 -9.13 16.87 1.48
CA SER A 455 -9.20 16.34 0.12
C SER A 455 -9.51 17.47 -0.85
N THR A 456 -8.70 17.56 -1.90
CA THR A 456 -8.80 18.59 -2.94
C THR A 456 -8.71 17.96 -4.32
N GLY A 457 -9.15 18.68 -5.35
CA GLY A 457 -9.01 18.20 -6.74
C GLY A 457 -9.76 16.88 -6.96
N ASP A 458 -9.06 15.86 -7.42
CA ASP A 458 -9.61 14.52 -7.63
C ASP A 458 -9.99 13.81 -6.33
N GLU A 459 -9.27 14.00 -5.23
CA GLU A 459 -9.62 13.37 -3.94
C GLU A 459 -10.99 13.85 -3.42
N ALA A 460 -11.42 15.05 -3.80
CA ALA A 460 -12.75 15.59 -3.52
C ALA A 460 -13.81 15.23 -4.58
N SER A 461 -13.44 14.42 -5.58
CA SER A 461 -14.33 13.97 -6.66
C SER A 461 -15.31 12.92 -6.17
N ILE A 462 -16.50 12.89 -6.77
CA ILE A 462 -17.45 11.80 -6.56
C ILE A 462 -16.92 10.45 -7.07
N TRP A 463 -15.95 10.47 -7.97
CA TRP A 463 -15.38 9.26 -8.58
C TRP A 463 -14.18 8.70 -7.83
N ALA A 464 -13.63 9.46 -6.87
CA ALA A 464 -12.41 9.11 -6.16
C ALA A 464 -12.52 7.72 -5.49
N ARG A 465 -11.55 6.85 -5.77
CA ARG A 465 -11.38 5.54 -5.13
C ARG A 465 -9.98 5.47 -4.54
N PHE A 466 -9.89 5.58 -3.22
CA PHE A 466 -8.63 5.50 -2.49
C PHE A 466 -8.63 4.33 -1.53
N HIS A 467 -7.44 4.01 -1.03
CA HIS A 467 -7.23 2.83 -0.20
C HIS A 467 -6.06 2.99 0.74
N PHE A 468 -6.11 2.27 1.85
CA PHE A 468 -4.99 2.16 2.77
C PHE A 468 -4.98 0.78 3.44
N ARG A 469 -3.83 0.37 3.96
CA ARG A 469 -3.78 -0.78 4.88
C ARG A 469 -4.69 -0.48 6.09
N PRO A 470 -5.37 -1.49 6.65
CA PRO A 470 -6.30 -1.33 7.76
C PRO A 470 -5.79 -0.58 9.00
N HIS A 471 -4.47 -0.57 9.21
CA HIS A 471 -3.83 0.00 10.38
C HIS A 471 -3.33 1.44 10.19
N PHE A 472 -3.29 1.95 8.96
CA PHE A 472 -2.89 3.34 8.72
C PHE A 472 -3.96 4.30 9.24
N THR A 473 -3.50 5.32 9.94
CA THR A 473 -4.32 6.46 10.29
C THR A 473 -4.45 7.37 9.07
N GLN A 474 -5.67 7.83 8.80
CA GLN A 474 -6.01 8.83 7.79
C GLN A 474 -7.00 9.82 8.39
N HIS A 475 -7.38 10.88 7.67
CA HIS A 475 -8.57 11.68 8.00
C HIS A 475 -9.84 10.90 7.62
N ALA A 476 -10.02 9.72 8.23
CA ALA A 476 -11.06 8.75 7.93
C ALA A 476 -11.87 8.39 9.17
N GLY A 477 -13.18 8.27 9.01
CA GLY A 477 -14.13 7.96 10.07
C GLY A 477 -15.10 6.85 9.66
N ILE A 478 -16.26 6.85 10.31
CA ILE A 478 -17.21 5.74 10.25
C ILE A 478 -18.58 6.24 9.77
N ARG A 479 -19.13 5.59 8.74
CA ARG A 479 -20.58 5.47 8.57
C ARG A 479 -20.96 4.01 8.72
N ILE A 480 -21.91 3.74 9.60
CA ILE A 480 -22.36 2.36 9.80
C ILE A 480 -23.52 2.03 8.87
N ALA A 481 -23.59 0.75 8.52
CA ALA A 481 -24.68 0.17 7.75
C ALA A 481 -25.05 -1.21 8.30
N ARG A 482 -26.24 -1.67 7.94
CA ARG A 482 -26.69 -3.06 8.17
C ARG A 482 -27.67 -3.48 7.08
N ASN A 483 -27.72 -4.78 6.81
CA ASN A 483 -28.69 -5.32 5.85
C ASN A 483 -30.11 -5.30 6.44
N GLU A 484 -31.12 -5.15 5.59
CA GLU A 484 -32.53 -5.12 5.98
C GLU A 484 -33.31 -6.36 5.48
N ASP A 485 -32.62 -7.32 4.86
CA ASP A 485 -33.23 -8.53 4.28
C ASP A 485 -32.98 -9.82 5.06
N GLY A 486 -32.40 -9.70 6.27
CA GLY A 486 -32.19 -10.81 7.21
C GLY A 486 -30.96 -11.67 6.93
N ASP A 487 -30.17 -11.36 5.91
CA ASP A 487 -28.90 -12.01 5.64
C ASP A 487 -27.75 -11.18 6.24
N PRO A 488 -26.91 -11.75 7.13
CA PRO A 488 -25.77 -11.02 7.67
C PRO A 488 -24.62 -10.86 6.67
N ALA A 489 -24.64 -11.54 5.52
CA ALA A 489 -23.58 -11.45 4.52
C ALA A 489 -23.56 -10.07 3.84
N CYS A 490 -22.38 -9.47 3.78
CA CYS A 490 -22.14 -8.21 3.07
C CYS A 490 -21.71 -8.49 1.62
N ASP A 491 -22.25 -7.74 0.66
CA ASP A 491 -21.92 -7.87 -0.77
C ASP A 491 -20.58 -7.21 -1.15
N ALA A 492 -19.73 -6.90 -0.15
CA ALA A 492 -18.43 -6.28 -0.36
C ALA A 492 -17.56 -7.09 -1.32
N ARG A 493 -16.87 -6.42 -2.24
CA ARG A 493 -15.82 -7.02 -3.05
C ARG A 493 -14.62 -7.33 -2.17
N ARG A 494 -14.39 -8.63 -1.98
CA ARG A 494 -13.17 -9.15 -1.36
C ARG A 494 -12.30 -9.73 -2.45
N ILE A 495 -11.10 -9.17 -2.61
CA ILE A 495 -10.05 -9.84 -3.36
C ILE A 495 -9.51 -10.93 -2.45
N GLY A 496 -9.66 -12.19 -2.87
CA GLY A 496 -8.87 -13.27 -2.27
C GLY A 496 -7.42 -13.07 -2.70
N ASN A 497 -6.50 -12.99 -1.75
CA ASN A 497 -5.07 -12.77 -1.98
C ASN A 497 -4.57 -13.57 -3.19
N THR A 498 -4.47 -12.87 -4.33
CA THR A 498 -4.17 -13.49 -5.63
C THR A 498 -2.68 -13.38 -5.95
N ILE A 499 -1.92 -12.72 -5.07
CA ILE A 499 -0.47 -12.84 -5.01
C ILE A 499 -0.15 -14.14 -4.26
N THR A 500 -0.19 -15.22 -5.04
CA THR A 500 0.69 -16.41 -4.97
C THR A 500 1.19 -16.82 -3.57
N TYR A 501 0.69 -17.96 -3.08
CA TYR A 501 1.12 -18.69 -1.86
C TYR A 501 0.48 -18.30 -0.53
N GLU A 502 -0.84 -18.06 -0.51
CA GLU A 502 -1.45 -17.52 0.72
C GLU A 502 -2.68 -18.22 1.28
N THR A 503 -3.21 -19.27 0.64
CA THR A 503 -4.21 -20.11 1.32
C THR A 503 -3.54 -21.10 2.26
N GLN A 504 -4.20 -21.40 3.39
CA GLN A 504 -3.73 -22.45 4.30
C GLN A 504 -3.59 -23.80 3.58
N GLU A 505 -4.50 -24.10 2.64
CA GLU A 505 -4.44 -25.31 1.82
C GLU A 505 -3.18 -25.38 0.95
N MET A 506 -2.75 -24.26 0.35
CA MET A 506 -1.53 -24.21 -0.44
C MET A 506 -0.29 -24.39 0.45
N LEU A 507 -0.27 -23.74 1.61
CA LEU A 507 0.80 -23.92 2.59
C LEU A 507 0.93 -25.37 3.06
N ASP A 508 -0.18 -26.00 3.43
CA ASP A 508 -0.20 -27.40 3.85
C ASP A 508 0.25 -28.34 2.70
N THR A 509 -0.08 -28.00 1.45
CA THR A 509 0.36 -28.74 0.27
C THR A 509 1.87 -28.64 0.07
N TYR A 510 2.47 -27.46 0.24
CA TYR A 510 3.92 -27.27 0.16
C TYR A 510 4.65 -27.91 1.34
N LEU A 511 4.09 -27.86 2.55
CA LEU A 511 4.60 -28.60 3.71
C LEU A 511 4.62 -30.11 3.44
N LEU A 512 3.55 -30.67 2.86
CA LEU A 512 3.52 -32.07 2.46
C LEU A 512 4.55 -32.40 1.37
N LEU A 513 4.71 -31.54 0.37
CA LEU A 513 5.68 -31.72 -0.71
C LEU A 513 7.13 -31.69 -0.20
N HIS A 514 7.42 -30.83 0.77
CA HIS A 514 8.78 -30.59 1.29
C HIS A 514 9.17 -31.49 2.47
N TRP A 515 8.21 -31.89 3.29
CA TRP A 515 8.46 -32.57 4.57
C TRP A 515 7.70 -33.88 4.74
N GLY A 516 6.74 -34.18 3.86
CA GLY A 516 5.94 -35.41 3.97
C GLY A 516 6.75 -36.67 3.63
N GLU A 517 6.64 -37.68 4.48
CA GLU A 517 7.22 -38.99 4.19
C GLU A 517 6.52 -39.70 3.03
N GLU A 518 7.18 -40.68 2.42
CA GLU A 518 6.64 -41.43 1.28
C GLU A 518 5.25 -42.01 1.57
N HIS A 519 5.04 -42.65 2.72
CA HIS A 519 3.75 -43.24 3.11
C HIS A 519 2.66 -42.18 3.44
N GLN A 520 3.06 -40.92 3.68
CA GLN A 520 2.14 -39.81 3.93
C GLN A 520 1.71 -39.13 2.63
N ARG A 521 2.63 -39.08 1.65
CA ARG A 521 2.38 -38.60 0.28
C ARG A 521 1.65 -39.65 -0.56
N PHE A 522 1.98 -40.92 -0.42
CA PHE A 522 1.38 -42.03 -1.16
C PHE A 522 0.69 -42.97 -0.19
N ASP A 523 -0.65 -42.97 -0.23
CA ASP A 523 -1.46 -43.83 0.63
C ASP A 523 -1.11 -45.31 0.38
N PRO A 524 -0.65 -46.07 1.40
CA PRO A 524 -0.22 -47.45 1.21
C PRO A 524 -1.34 -48.40 0.76
N LEU A 525 -2.60 -48.15 1.16
CA LEU A 525 -3.74 -48.95 0.73
C LEU A 525 -4.07 -48.66 -0.73
N LEU A 526 -3.94 -47.41 -1.17
CA LEU A 526 -4.10 -47.07 -2.58
C LEU A 526 -2.96 -47.67 -3.43
N ALA A 527 -1.72 -47.56 -2.94
CA ALA A 527 -0.52 -48.13 -3.58
C ALA A 527 -0.57 -49.67 -3.70
N ALA A 528 -1.39 -50.36 -2.92
CA ALA A 528 -1.64 -51.80 -3.09
C ALA A 528 -2.46 -52.13 -4.35
N HIS A 529 -3.16 -51.15 -4.94
CA HIS A 529 -4.06 -51.34 -6.08
C HIS A 529 -3.64 -50.58 -7.35
N ILE A 530 -2.73 -49.60 -7.22
CA ILE A 530 -2.20 -48.83 -8.34
C ILE A 530 -0.67 -48.73 -8.24
N THR A 531 -0.02 -48.52 -9.37
CA THR A 531 1.42 -48.23 -9.41
C THR A 531 1.63 -46.73 -9.57
N PHE A 532 2.16 -46.08 -8.54
CA PHE A 532 2.64 -44.70 -8.67
C PHE A 532 3.93 -44.68 -9.50
N PRO A 533 4.15 -43.67 -10.37
CA PRO A 533 5.41 -43.49 -11.05
C PRO A 533 6.53 -43.19 -10.03
N ARG A 534 7.76 -43.61 -10.35
CA ARG A 534 8.93 -43.28 -9.53
C ARG A 534 9.20 -41.77 -9.60
N VAL A 535 9.25 -41.13 -8.44
CA VAL A 535 9.42 -39.68 -8.30
C VAL A 535 10.52 -39.34 -7.31
N ALA A 536 11.12 -38.16 -7.47
CA ALA A 536 12.10 -37.60 -6.55
C ALA A 536 11.42 -36.70 -5.51
N GLU A 537 12.11 -36.52 -4.38
CA GLU A 537 11.85 -35.40 -3.46
C GLU A 537 12.59 -34.18 -3.97
N LEU A 538 11.88 -33.33 -4.71
CA LEU A 538 12.49 -32.24 -5.48
C LEU A 538 13.42 -31.34 -4.63
N PRO A 539 13.06 -30.88 -3.42
CA PRO A 539 13.97 -30.09 -2.60
C PRO A 539 15.31 -30.79 -2.27
N ILE A 540 15.25 -32.10 -1.96
CA ILE A 540 16.44 -32.90 -1.67
C ILE A 540 17.26 -33.11 -2.96
N ALA A 541 16.62 -33.45 -4.08
CA ALA A 541 17.29 -33.64 -5.36
C ALA A 541 18.03 -32.36 -5.82
N CYS A 542 17.40 -31.18 -5.66
CA CYS A 542 18.06 -29.90 -5.91
C CYS A 542 19.29 -29.69 -5.03
N ALA A 543 19.18 -29.97 -3.72
CA ALA A 543 20.31 -29.86 -2.80
C ALA A 543 21.44 -30.85 -3.13
N GLU A 544 21.12 -32.08 -3.57
CA GLU A 544 22.09 -33.07 -4.01
C GLU A 544 22.86 -32.61 -5.27
N LEU A 545 22.18 -31.99 -6.24
CA LEU A 545 22.83 -31.39 -7.40
C LEU A 545 23.82 -30.30 -6.97
N VAL A 546 23.43 -29.42 -6.05
CA VAL A 546 24.35 -28.41 -5.51
C VAL A 546 25.55 -29.07 -4.83
N LYS A 547 25.31 -30.04 -3.94
CA LYS A 547 26.37 -30.73 -3.19
C LYS A 547 27.36 -31.40 -4.14
N ARG A 548 26.86 -31.99 -5.23
CA ARG A 548 27.64 -32.67 -6.28
C ARG A 548 28.51 -31.73 -7.10
N PHE A 549 28.01 -30.56 -7.49
CA PHE A 549 28.69 -29.70 -8.47
C PHE A 549 29.37 -28.46 -7.87
N ALA A 550 28.94 -27.97 -6.71
CA ALA A 550 29.56 -26.80 -6.08
C ALA A 550 30.94 -27.15 -5.53
N VAL A 551 31.96 -26.36 -5.89
CA VAL A 551 33.34 -26.55 -5.43
C VAL A 551 33.57 -25.84 -4.10
N GLY A 552 33.20 -24.55 -4.02
CA GLY A 552 33.19 -23.80 -2.77
C GLY A 552 31.96 -24.14 -1.93
N LYS A 553 32.13 -24.08 -0.61
CA LYS A 553 31.14 -24.51 0.40
C LYS A 553 30.94 -23.44 1.49
N ASP A 554 31.21 -22.18 1.16
CA ASP A 554 31.06 -21.11 2.14
C ASP A 554 29.59 -20.66 2.17
N ARG A 555 29.06 -20.16 1.06
CA ARG A 555 27.73 -19.53 1.02
C ARG A 555 26.85 -20.11 -0.09
N ALA A 556 25.65 -20.55 0.26
CA ALA A 556 24.63 -20.94 -0.70
C ALA A 556 23.34 -20.13 -0.56
N MET A 557 22.58 -20.04 -1.64
CA MET A 557 21.26 -19.40 -1.63
C MET A 557 20.20 -20.30 -2.25
N ASP A 558 19.05 -20.38 -1.58
CA ASP A 558 17.83 -21.02 -2.06
C ASP A 558 16.82 -19.91 -2.38
N LEU A 559 16.66 -19.57 -3.65
CA LEU A 559 15.82 -18.47 -4.11
C LEU A 559 14.49 -19.02 -4.64
N GLY A 560 13.38 -18.57 -4.06
CA GLY A 560 12.10 -19.26 -4.10
C GLY A 560 12.04 -20.45 -3.14
N CYS A 561 12.54 -20.29 -1.91
CA CYS A 561 12.77 -21.40 -0.99
C CYS A 561 11.49 -22.07 -0.45
N ALA A 562 10.33 -21.45 -0.66
CA ALA A 562 9.06 -21.81 -0.04
C ALA A 562 9.24 -22.09 1.47
N VAL A 563 8.79 -23.26 1.96
CA VAL A 563 8.89 -23.66 3.37
C VAL A 563 10.29 -24.18 3.77
N GLY A 564 11.32 -23.89 2.97
CA GLY A 564 12.73 -23.91 3.37
C GLY A 564 13.49 -25.24 3.27
N ARG A 565 12.85 -26.34 2.85
CA ARG A 565 13.50 -27.68 2.86
C ARG A 565 14.85 -27.72 2.16
N THR A 566 14.99 -27.16 0.95
CA THR A 566 16.26 -27.16 0.22
C THR A 566 17.34 -26.43 1.04
N ALA A 567 17.03 -25.28 1.63
CA ALA A 567 17.95 -24.55 2.51
C ALA A 567 18.44 -25.39 3.72
N PHE A 568 17.53 -26.13 4.39
CA PHE A 568 17.92 -27.06 5.47
C PHE A 568 18.82 -28.19 4.97
N GLU A 569 18.58 -28.70 3.77
CA GLU A 569 19.45 -29.72 3.17
C GLU A 569 20.83 -29.17 2.83
N LEU A 570 20.92 -27.92 2.34
CA LEU A 570 22.18 -27.28 1.94
C LEU A 570 23.08 -26.96 3.14
N VAL A 571 22.51 -26.56 4.29
CA VAL A 571 23.32 -26.13 5.44
C VAL A 571 24.15 -27.28 6.04
N THR A 572 23.81 -28.53 5.73
CA THR A 572 24.64 -29.70 6.06
C THR A 572 26.03 -29.65 5.44
N THR A 573 26.23 -28.85 4.38
CA THR A 573 27.50 -28.74 3.64
C THR A 573 28.05 -27.32 3.60
N PHE A 574 27.21 -26.29 3.56
CA PHE A 574 27.64 -24.88 3.44
C PHE A 574 27.73 -24.18 4.79
N ASN A 575 28.70 -23.27 4.97
CA ASN A 575 28.85 -22.50 6.21
C ASN A 575 27.66 -21.56 6.49
N GLU A 576 27.12 -20.95 5.44
CA GLU A 576 25.94 -20.07 5.50
C GLU A 576 24.97 -20.43 4.36
N VAL A 577 23.67 -20.47 4.66
CA VAL A 577 22.61 -20.60 3.66
C VAL A 577 21.59 -19.47 3.83
N VAL A 578 21.26 -18.80 2.73
CA VAL A 578 20.19 -17.80 2.69
C VAL A 578 19.00 -18.36 1.91
N GLY A 579 17.83 -18.44 2.54
CA GLY A 579 16.58 -18.80 1.89
C GLY A 579 15.74 -17.54 1.65
N ILE A 580 15.31 -17.31 0.42
CA ILE A 580 14.48 -16.15 0.06
C ILE A 580 13.23 -16.63 -0.65
N ASP A 581 12.07 -16.11 -0.27
CA ASP A 581 10.81 -16.31 -0.96
C ASP A 581 9.98 -15.04 -0.92
N ASN A 582 9.12 -14.83 -1.93
CA ASN A 582 8.22 -13.68 -1.94
C ASN A 582 7.06 -13.85 -0.93
N SER A 583 6.73 -15.09 -0.56
CA SER A 583 5.66 -15.39 0.40
C SER A 583 6.13 -15.26 1.84
N GLN A 584 5.59 -14.28 2.53
CA GLN A 584 5.81 -14.11 3.96
C GLN A 584 5.31 -15.32 4.77
N LYS A 585 4.19 -15.95 4.40
CA LYS A 585 3.68 -17.15 5.10
C LYS A 585 4.64 -18.33 5.02
N PHE A 586 5.27 -18.53 3.86
CA PHE A 586 6.27 -19.58 3.68
C PHE A 586 7.53 -19.30 4.50
N ILE A 587 7.99 -18.05 4.50
CA ILE A 587 9.16 -17.64 5.30
C ILE A 587 8.88 -17.73 6.81
N ASP A 588 7.69 -17.35 7.27
CA ASP A 588 7.29 -17.48 8.68
C ASP A 588 7.33 -18.95 9.14
N VAL A 589 6.85 -19.87 8.29
CA VAL A 589 6.93 -21.31 8.52
C VAL A 589 8.36 -21.83 8.51
N ALA A 590 9.19 -21.39 7.55
CA ALA A 590 10.59 -21.78 7.48
C ALA A 590 11.37 -21.31 8.72
N ARG A 591 11.12 -20.07 9.20
CA ARG A 591 11.66 -19.53 10.46
C ARG A 591 11.14 -20.29 11.68
N HIS A 592 9.88 -20.71 11.68
CA HIS A 592 9.33 -21.54 12.75
C HIS A 592 10.05 -22.90 12.83
N LEU A 593 10.23 -23.58 11.70
CA LEU A 593 11.01 -24.82 11.63
C LEU A 593 12.48 -24.59 12.01
N GLN A 594 13.06 -23.44 11.64
CA GLN A 594 14.40 -23.06 12.04
C GLN A 594 14.53 -22.92 13.56
N GLN A 595 13.56 -22.30 14.21
CA GLN A 595 13.57 -22.06 15.65
C GLN A 595 13.21 -23.32 16.44
N TYR A 596 12.11 -23.97 16.10
CA TYR A 596 11.51 -25.05 16.91
C TYR A 596 11.81 -26.46 16.39
N GLY A 597 12.12 -26.62 15.11
CA GLY A 597 12.55 -27.89 14.51
C GLY A 597 11.38 -28.77 14.08
N THR A 598 10.17 -28.44 14.53
CA THR A 598 8.93 -29.14 14.19
C THR A 598 7.80 -28.16 13.96
N LEU A 599 6.85 -28.52 13.10
CA LEU A 599 5.61 -27.76 12.87
C LEU A 599 4.47 -28.71 12.50
N GLU A 600 3.30 -28.57 13.12
CA GLU A 600 2.10 -29.30 12.71
C GLU A 600 1.41 -28.66 11.50
N TYR A 601 0.89 -29.48 10.60
CA TYR A 601 0.17 -29.03 9.39
C TYR A 601 -0.87 -30.04 8.94
N ASN A 602 -1.80 -29.63 8.07
CA ASN A 602 -2.97 -30.42 7.73
C ASN A 602 -2.89 -31.03 6.33
N ARG A 603 -2.66 -32.34 6.23
CA ARG A 603 -2.80 -33.05 4.95
C ARG A 603 -4.28 -33.21 4.59
N LYS A 604 -4.71 -32.62 3.47
CA LYS A 604 -6.06 -32.83 2.92
C LYS A 604 -6.27 -34.25 2.43
N ASP A 605 -7.32 -34.93 2.87
CA ASP A 605 -7.61 -36.31 2.46
C ASP A 605 -8.76 -36.37 1.44
N GLN A 606 -9.90 -35.76 1.76
CA GLN A 606 -11.07 -35.68 0.88
C GLN A 606 -12.07 -34.64 1.38
N GLY A 607 -12.67 -33.85 0.48
CA GLY A 607 -13.57 -32.77 0.89
C GLY A 607 -12.91 -31.83 1.90
N MET A 608 -13.56 -31.63 3.05
CA MET A 608 -13.03 -30.86 4.19
C MET A 608 -12.23 -31.69 5.20
N GLN A 609 -12.11 -33.01 4.99
CA GLN A 609 -11.40 -33.90 5.90
C GLN A 609 -9.88 -33.74 5.72
N THR A 610 -9.19 -33.56 6.85
CA THR A 610 -7.73 -33.47 6.93
C THR A 610 -7.17 -34.46 7.96
N THR A 611 -5.88 -34.80 7.81
CA THR A 611 -5.07 -35.49 8.81
C THR A 611 -3.94 -34.56 9.24
N VAL A 612 -3.76 -34.38 10.55
CA VAL A 612 -2.64 -33.61 11.11
C VAL A 612 -1.35 -34.41 10.95
N LEU A 613 -0.32 -33.78 10.40
CA LEU A 613 1.04 -34.29 10.25
C LEU A 613 2.03 -33.32 10.90
N THR A 614 3.27 -33.77 11.08
CA THR A 614 4.34 -32.94 11.65
C THR A 614 5.51 -32.88 10.66
N ALA A 615 5.83 -31.67 10.21
CA ALA A 615 7.08 -31.40 9.51
C ALA A 615 8.21 -31.40 10.55
N MET A 616 9.33 -32.06 10.25
CA MET A 616 10.43 -32.24 11.21
C MET A 616 11.78 -32.03 10.53
N VAL A 617 12.59 -31.13 11.10
CA VAL A 617 13.99 -30.92 10.73
C VAL A 617 14.85 -31.92 11.49
N ASP A 618 15.80 -32.56 10.80
CA ASP A 618 16.75 -33.47 11.45
C ASP A 618 17.56 -32.74 12.54
N SER A 619 17.60 -33.31 13.74
CA SER A 619 18.25 -32.71 14.91
C SER A 619 19.77 -32.49 14.76
N SER A 620 20.42 -33.17 13.80
CA SER A 620 21.84 -32.98 13.48
C SER A 620 22.12 -31.72 12.65
N ILE A 621 21.09 -31.10 12.08
CA ILE A 621 21.22 -29.88 11.28
C ILE A 621 21.40 -28.68 12.22
N ASP A 622 22.52 -27.96 12.05
CA ASP A 622 22.71 -26.67 12.71
C ASP A 622 21.90 -25.57 12.00
N ARG A 623 20.72 -25.30 12.55
CA ARG A 623 19.72 -24.38 12.00
C ARG A 623 20.13 -22.90 12.11
N HIS A 624 21.12 -22.55 12.93
CA HIS A 624 21.56 -21.15 13.10
C HIS A 624 22.38 -20.63 11.92
N ARG A 625 22.86 -21.54 11.06
CA ARG A 625 23.62 -21.20 9.84
C ARG A 625 22.72 -20.93 8.63
N ILE A 626 21.40 -20.85 8.86
CA ILE A 626 20.41 -20.49 7.85
C ILE A 626 19.87 -19.10 8.16
N ARG A 627 19.60 -18.30 7.14
CA ARG A 627 18.85 -17.04 7.27
C ARG A 627 17.70 -17.05 6.26
N PHE A 628 16.48 -16.86 6.75
CA PHE A 628 15.30 -16.75 5.90
C PHE A 628 14.84 -15.30 5.79
N GLU A 629 14.66 -14.81 4.56
CA GLU A 629 14.25 -13.45 4.24
C GLU A 629 13.05 -13.46 3.29
N VAL A 630 12.17 -12.48 3.42
CA VAL A 630 11.18 -12.22 2.37
C VAL A 630 11.82 -11.32 1.33
N GLY A 631 11.65 -11.68 0.05
CA GLY A 631 12.18 -10.88 -1.04
C GLY A 631 11.71 -11.33 -2.41
N ASP A 632 11.60 -10.36 -3.32
CA ASP A 632 11.30 -10.62 -4.72
C ASP A 632 12.58 -11.02 -5.47
N ALA A 633 12.56 -12.22 -6.07
CA ALA A 633 13.65 -12.72 -6.92
C ALA A 633 13.96 -11.82 -8.13
N CYS A 634 13.02 -10.98 -8.57
CA CYS A 634 13.21 -9.99 -9.63
C CYS A 634 13.76 -8.64 -9.10
N SER A 635 13.84 -8.43 -7.79
CA SER A 635 14.25 -7.17 -7.17
C SER A 635 15.09 -7.38 -5.91
N LEU A 636 16.16 -8.18 -6.04
CA LEU A 636 17.02 -8.52 -4.90
C LEU A 636 18.04 -7.41 -4.57
N PRO A 637 18.24 -7.09 -3.27
CA PRO A 637 19.25 -6.13 -2.84
C PRO A 637 20.65 -6.42 -3.38
N LEU A 638 21.43 -5.36 -3.64
CA LEU A 638 22.78 -5.48 -4.20
C LEU A 638 23.82 -6.03 -3.20
N TYR A 639 23.52 -6.01 -1.89
CA TYR A 639 24.40 -6.61 -0.88
C TYR A 639 24.41 -8.14 -0.95
N LEU A 640 23.37 -8.75 -1.51
CA LEU A 640 23.33 -10.19 -1.79
C LEU A 640 24.20 -10.47 -3.01
N LYS A 641 25.39 -11.00 -2.81
CA LYS A 641 26.30 -11.38 -3.90
C LYS A 641 27.31 -12.41 -3.42
N ASP A 642 28.11 -12.92 -4.36
CA ASP A 642 29.25 -13.78 -4.10
C ASP A 642 28.89 -15.11 -3.39
N PHE A 643 27.83 -15.77 -3.85
CA PHE A 643 27.46 -17.12 -3.42
C PHE A 643 28.19 -18.19 -4.26
N ASP A 644 28.67 -19.24 -3.59
CA ASP A 644 29.26 -20.41 -4.24
C ASP A 644 28.22 -21.21 -5.04
N ALA A 645 26.98 -21.20 -4.56
CA ALA A 645 25.86 -21.88 -5.19
C ALA A 645 24.54 -21.11 -5.01
N VAL A 646 23.75 -21.02 -6.08
CA VAL A 646 22.36 -20.52 -6.04
C VAL A 646 21.44 -21.60 -6.61
N VAL A 647 20.27 -21.77 -6.00
CA VAL A 647 19.23 -22.71 -6.43
C VAL A 647 17.94 -21.97 -6.77
N LEU A 648 17.33 -22.33 -7.90
CA LEU A 648 15.97 -21.97 -8.29
C LEU A 648 15.15 -23.25 -8.48
N ALA A 649 14.46 -23.69 -7.42
CA ALA A 649 13.66 -24.91 -7.45
C ALA A 649 12.23 -24.63 -7.95
N ASN A 650 11.99 -24.76 -9.26
CA ASN A 650 10.68 -24.54 -9.91
C ASN A 650 10.07 -23.14 -9.74
N VAL A 651 10.85 -22.15 -9.34
CA VAL A 651 10.37 -20.77 -9.18
C VAL A 651 10.40 -19.97 -10.50
N LEU A 652 11.27 -20.31 -11.45
CA LEU A 652 11.51 -19.50 -12.65
C LEU A 652 10.23 -19.23 -13.46
N CYS A 653 9.36 -20.23 -13.62
CA CYS A 653 8.09 -20.11 -14.34
C CYS A 653 6.96 -19.44 -13.53
N ARG A 654 7.28 -18.95 -12.33
CA ARG A 654 6.38 -18.22 -11.43
C ARG A 654 6.81 -16.75 -11.24
N LEU A 655 7.89 -16.34 -11.88
CA LEU A 655 8.40 -14.96 -11.79
C LEU A 655 7.71 -14.05 -12.81
N PRO A 656 7.39 -12.79 -12.47
CA PRO A 656 6.80 -11.84 -13.41
C PRO A 656 7.75 -11.51 -14.57
N LYS A 657 9.05 -11.39 -14.30
CA LYS A 657 10.09 -11.09 -15.29
C LYS A 657 11.32 -12.00 -15.07
N PRO A 658 11.28 -13.28 -15.48
CA PRO A 658 12.35 -14.25 -15.22
C PRO A 658 13.72 -13.83 -15.75
N SER A 659 13.78 -13.02 -16.82
CA SER A 659 15.05 -12.51 -17.35
C SER A 659 15.81 -11.65 -16.35
N ILE A 660 15.13 -10.81 -15.55
CA ILE A 660 15.76 -9.95 -14.55
C ILE A 660 16.42 -10.80 -13.46
N CYS A 661 15.72 -11.84 -12.98
CA CYS A 661 16.28 -12.80 -12.03
C CYS A 661 17.53 -13.50 -12.59
N LEU A 662 17.52 -13.89 -13.87
CA LEU A 662 18.67 -14.54 -14.50
C LEU A 662 19.85 -13.58 -14.71
N GLU A 663 19.60 -12.35 -15.16
CA GLU A 663 20.62 -11.31 -15.30
C GLU A 663 21.32 -11.03 -13.96
N ARG A 664 20.56 -11.05 -12.85
CA ARG A 664 21.06 -10.85 -11.48
C ARG A 664 22.06 -11.93 -11.03
N MET A 665 22.16 -13.06 -11.72
CA MET A 665 23.12 -14.14 -11.40
C MET A 665 24.56 -13.82 -11.80
N GLN A 666 24.78 -12.84 -12.69
CA GLN A 666 26.08 -12.49 -13.28
C GLN A 666 26.43 -10.99 -13.17
N GLY A 667 27.55 -10.59 -13.75
CA GLY A 667 28.10 -9.24 -13.64
C GLY A 667 28.88 -8.97 -12.35
N ASN A 668 29.36 -7.74 -12.18
CA ASN A 668 30.24 -7.35 -11.07
C ASN A 668 29.59 -7.47 -9.68
N ASN A 669 28.27 -7.44 -9.62
CA ASN A 669 27.49 -7.63 -8.38
C ASN A 669 26.65 -8.91 -8.44
N GLY A 670 26.95 -9.85 -9.33
CA GLY A 670 26.16 -11.05 -9.55
C GLY A 670 26.01 -11.93 -8.30
N LEU A 671 24.86 -12.60 -8.18
CA LEU A 671 24.61 -13.51 -7.05
C LEU A 671 25.61 -14.66 -7.02
N VAL A 672 25.90 -15.27 -8.16
CA VAL A 672 26.80 -16.42 -8.24
C VAL A 672 28.22 -15.91 -8.44
N MET A 673 29.16 -16.25 -7.55
CA MET A 673 30.56 -15.84 -7.74
C MET A 673 31.20 -16.51 -8.96
N ALA A 674 32.30 -15.95 -9.47
CA ALA A 674 33.06 -16.59 -10.54
C ALA A 674 33.57 -17.99 -10.11
N GLY A 675 33.34 -19.01 -10.92
CA GLY A 675 33.60 -20.41 -10.57
C GLY A 675 32.50 -21.10 -9.76
N GLY A 676 31.54 -20.35 -9.22
CA GLY A 676 30.34 -20.84 -8.55
C GLY A 676 29.32 -21.43 -9.52
N ILE A 677 28.24 -21.98 -8.97
CA ILE A 677 27.20 -22.67 -9.76
C ILE A 677 25.79 -22.11 -9.54
N LEU A 678 24.94 -22.26 -10.56
CA LEU A 678 23.51 -22.03 -10.52
C LEU A 678 22.80 -23.35 -10.86
N VAL A 679 21.99 -23.85 -9.94
CA VAL A 679 21.12 -25.02 -10.15
C VAL A 679 19.70 -24.50 -10.39
N MET A 680 19.07 -24.92 -11.47
CA MET A 680 17.68 -24.54 -11.76
C MET A 680 16.87 -25.77 -12.12
N THR A 681 15.65 -25.83 -11.61
CA THR A 681 14.63 -26.75 -12.11
C THR A 681 13.47 -25.95 -12.67
N THR A 682 13.01 -26.27 -13.87
CA THR A 682 11.81 -25.68 -14.45
C THR A 682 11.06 -26.67 -15.34
N PRO A 683 9.74 -26.83 -15.18
CA PRO A 683 8.93 -27.63 -16.09
C PRO A 683 8.50 -26.84 -17.33
N PHE A 684 8.95 -25.58 -17.49
CA PHE A 684 8.50 -24.65 -18.56
C PHE A 684 6.97 -24.49 -18.63
N SER A 685 6.28 -24.75 -17.51
CA SER A 685 4.82 -24.65 -17.39
C SER A 685 4.40 -23.23 -17.07
N TRP A 686 4.63 -22.34 -18.04
CA TRP A 686 4.30 -20.92 -17.93
C TRP A 686 2.80 -20.71 -17.82
N LEU A 687 2.42 -19.77 -16.97
CA LEU A 687 1.04 -19.42 -16.71
C LEU A 687 0.91 -17.89 -16.79
N PRO A 688 0.06 -17.32 -17.67
CA PRO A 688 -0.02 -15.88 -17.90
C PRO A 688 -0.27 -15.04 -16.64
N GLN A 689 -0.94 -15.61 -15.65
CA GLN A 689 -1.21 -14.95 -14.38
C GLN A 689 0.03 -14.79 -13.47
N TYR A 690 1.13 -15.50 -13.76
CA TYR A 690 2.40 -15.35 -13.06
C TYR A 690 3.43 -14.63 -13.93
N THR A 691 3.54 -15.02 -15.19
CA THR A 691 4.51 -14.46 -16.15
C THR A 691 3.75 -14.06 -17.41
N PRO A 692 3.73 -12.78 -17.80
CA PRO A 692 3.19 -12.37 -19.08
C PRO A 692 3.84 -13.12 -20.25
N SER A 693 3.06 -13.45 -21.30
CA SER A 693 3.51 -14.34 -22.38
C SER A 693 4.71 -13.83 -23.17
N ASN A 694 4.92 -12.51 -23.22
CA ASN A 694 6.08 -11.87 -23.84
C ASN A 694 7.39 -12.08 -23.04
N HIS A 695 7.32 -12.58 -21.80
CA HIS A 695 8.48 -12.86 -20.94
C HIS A 695 8.78 -14.36 -20.79
N TRP A 696 8.07 -15.24 -21.51
CA TRP A 696 8.28 -16.70 -21.41
C TRP A 696 9.61 -17.12 -22.04
N LEU A 697 10.42 -17.86 -21.27
CA LEU A 697 11.62 -18.53 -21.76
C LEU A 697 11.24 -19.95 -22.16
N ASN A 698 11.31 -20.29 -23.44
CA ASN A 698 10.73 -21.54 -23.96
C ASN A 698 11.75 -22.69 -24.04
N SER A 699 13.02 -22.42 -23.73
CA SER A 699 14.09 -23.41 -23.84
C SER A 699 15.29 -23.09 -22.97
N VAL A 700 16.14 -24.11 -22.75
CA VAL A 700 17.48 -23.96 -22.17
C VAL A 700 18.34 -22.97 -22.96
N LYS A 701 18.12 -22.87 -24.28
CA LYS A 701 18.82 -21.92 -25.14
C LYS A 701 18.44 -20.48 -24.80
N ASP A 702 17.17 -20.21 -24.53
CA ASP A 702 16.70 -18.86 -24.14
C ASP A 702 17.34 -18.42 -22.82
N ILE A 703 17.43 -19.34 -21.85
CA ILE A 703 18.15 -19.13 -20.59
C ILE A 703 19.65 -18.87 -20.86
N GLY A 704 20.30 -19.67 -21.71
CA GLY A 704 21.71 -19.53 -22.04
C GLY A 704 22.05 -18.23 -22.79
N ASN A 705 21.10 -17.66 -23.54
CA ASN A 705 21.26 -16.36 -24.18
C ASN A 705 21.34 -15.22 -23.14
N ILE A 706 20.75 -15.40 -21.96
CA ILE A 706 20.76 -14.42 -20.86
C ILE A 706 21.97 -14.66 -19.95
N LEU A 707 22.24 -15.93 -19.60
CA LEU A 707 23.37 -16.34 -18.76
C LEU A 707 24.69 -16.38 -19.55
N THR A 708 25.05 -15.24 -20.14
CA THR A 708 26.18 -15.09 -21.04
C THR A 708 27.53 -15.39 -20.40
N GLU A 709 27.67 -15.36 -19.07
CA GLU A 709 28.91 -15.69 -18.33
C GLU A 709 29.00 -17.15 -17.86
N PHE A 710 28.00 -17.97 -18.16
CA PHE A 710 27.90 -19.35 -17.67
C PHE A 710 28.10 -20.38 -18.78
N ASP A 711 28.58 -21.56 -18.36
CA ASP A 711 28.58 -22.78 -19.17
C ASP A 711 27.58 -23.78 -18.57
N LEU A 712 26.70 -24.34 -19.39
CA LEU A 712 25.84 -25.46 -18.98
C LEU A 712 26.69 -26.72 -18.84
N ILE A 713 26.79 -27.27 -17.63
CA ILE A 713 27.64 -28.43 -17.32
C ILE A 713 26.86 -29.70 -17.02
N TYR A 714 25.56 -29.61 -16.76
CA TYR A 714 24.70 -30.76 -16.47
C TYR A 714 23.24 -30.46 -16.78
N GLN A 715 22.51 -31.49 -17.21
CA GLN A 715 21.08 -31.44 -17.45
C GLN A 715 20.45 -32.83 -17.22
N GLU A 716 19.31 -32.89 -16.54
CA GLU A 716 18.52 -34.12 -16.36
C GLU A 716 17.03 -33.82 -16.21
N GLU A 717 16.19 -34.82 -16.50
CA GLU A 717 14.75 -34.75 -16.23
C GLU A 717 14.46 -35.37 -14.86
N ILE A 718 13.82 -34.59 -13.97
CA ILE A 718 13.46 -35.02 -12.62
C ILE A 718 11.93 -35.11 -12.50
N PRO A 719 11.35 -36.32 -12.44
CA PRO A 719 9.93 -36.47 -12.14
C PRO A 719 9.68 -36.23 -10.65
N PHE A 720 8.68 -35.43 -10.31
CA PHE A 720 8.17 -35.26 -8.96
C PHE A 720 6.63 -35.20 -8.97
N MET A 721 6.01 -35.27 -7.79
CA MET A 721 4.56 -35.28 -7.68
C MET A 721 4.07 -34.39 -6.54
N ILE A 722 3.03 -33.60 -6.83
CA ILE A 722 2.30 -32.81 -5.84
C ILE A 722 1.00 -33.54 -5.54
N ARG A 723 0.70 -33.77 -4.26
CA ARG A 723 -0.58 -34.35 -3.82
C ARG A 723 -1.52 -33.24 -3.39
N GLU A 724 -2.62 -33.05 -4.13
CA GLU A 724 -3.69 -32.15 -3.73
C GLU A 724 -4.58 -32.77 -2.64
N HIS A 725 -4.99 -34.03 -2.83
CA HIS A 725 -5.68 -34.83 -1.81
C HIS A 725 -5.51 -36.33 -2.09
N ARG A 726 -6.11 -37.22 -1.29
CA ARG A 726 -5.89 -38.68 -1.33
C ARG A 726 -6.00 -39.34 -2.71
N ARG A 727 -6.76 -38.74 -3.64
CA ARG A 727 -7.08 -39.30 -4.97
C ARG A 727 -6.76 -38.36 -6.13
N LYS A 728 -6.13 -37.21 -5.87
CA LYS A 728 -5.79 -36.22 -6.90
C LYS A 728 -4.34 -35.79 -6.73
N PHE A 729 -3.58 -35.99 -7.80
CA PHE A 729 -2.14 -35.77 -7.85
C PHE A 729 -1.79 -35.05 -9.14
N GLU A 730 -0.77 -34.20 -9.07
CA GLU A 730 -0.13 -33.57 -10.22
C GLU A 730 1.25 -34.19 -10.41
N TYR A 731 1.44 -34.88 -11.53
CA TYR A 731 2.71 -35.48 -11.91
C TYR A 731 3.46 -34.54 -12.85
N ILE A 732 4.66 -34.12 -12.45
CA ILE A 732 5.42 -33.08 -13.14
C ILE A 732 6.82 -33.62 -13.43
N ILE A 733 7.29 -33.45 -14.66
CA ILE A 733 8.69 -33.70 -15.02
C ILE A 733 9.35 -32.33 -15.18
N THR A 734 10.26 -31.99 -14.28
CA THR A 734 11.00 -30.73 -14.33
C THR A 734 12.36 -30.95 -14.98
N LEU A 735 12.82 -29.99 -15.77
CA LEU A 735 14.15 -30.01 -16.31
C LEU A 735 15.12 -29.38 -15.31
N ALA A 736 16.00 -30.19 -14.74
CA ALA A 736 17.10 -29.73 -13.91
C ALA A 736 18.30 -29.37 -14.78
N THR A 737 18.92 -28.23 -14.53
CA THR A 737 20.13 -27.75 -15.20
C THR A 737 21.13 -27.23 -14.17
N VAL A 738 22.42 -27.44 -14.43
CA VAL A 738 23.51 -26.88 -13.62
C VAL A 738 24.41 -26.05 -14.52
N TRP A 739 24.57 -24.79 -14.15
CA TRP A 739 25.36 -23.81 -14.87
C TRP A 739 26.55 -23.40 -14.02
N LYS A 740 27.74 -23.37 -14.61
CA LYS A 740 28.95 -22.93 -13.93
C LYS A 740 29.39 -21.58 -14.45
N ARG A 741 29.57 -20.60 -13.57
CA ARG A 741 30.06 -19.27 -13.96
C ARG A 741 31.54 -19.36 -14.32
N ARG A 742 31.94 -18.82 -15.47
CA ARG A 742 33.34 -18.86 -15.92
C ARG A 742 34.23 -18.04 -14.98
N LEU A 743 35.49 -18.47 -14.83
CA LEU A 743 36.50 -17.68 -14.14
C LEU A 743 36.88 -16.46 -15.00
N PRO A 744 37.24 -15.31 -14.39
CA PRO A 744 37.71 -14.16 -15.15
C PRO A 744 38.94 -14.56 -15.95
N SER A 745 39.01 -14.15 -17.22
CA SER A 745 40.21 -14.38 -18.02
C SER A 745 41.36 -13.63 -17.38
N ILE A 746 42.37 -14.34 -16.85
CA ILE A 746 43.62 -13.72 -16.45
C ILE A 746 44.24 -13.17 -17.74
N LYS A 747 44.19 -11.85 -17.94
CA LYS A 747 45.08 -11.19 -18.90
C LYS A 747 46.49 -11.32 -18.32
N ILE A 748 47.24 -12.31 -18.80
CA ILE A 748 48.68 -12.46 -18.54
C ILE A 748 49.42 -11.32 -19.21
#